data_AF-A0A524DM71-F1
#
_entry.id   AF-A0A524DM71-F1
#
_cell.length_a   1.000
_cell.length_b   1.000
_cell.length_c   1.000
_cell.angle_alpha   90.00
_cell.angle_beta   90.00
_cell.angle_gamma   90.00
#
_symmetry.space_group_name_H-M   'P 1'
#
loop_
_entity.id
_entity.type
_entity.pdbx_description
1 polymer ?
#
loop_
_entity_poly.entity_id
_entity_poly.type
_entity_poly.pdbx_seq_one_letter_code
_entity_poly.pdbx_strand_id
1 'polypeptide(L)'
;MIKESLPELIIGEFGEKLYKKSLIFPNNKINIIYIREDPIKINSIILDNDREFHLIINQKKAEIFHDCPSFLIHSLKEKKICVHLIKALLLIKKNLALKILSDFSNYKLTSEDFGSKKKSKNYILLSNSCFETDNCVEGLSYLNKAIINQSECESIIENYLKRAIENNLYVEFFEFLKTCIENELIDRLLQFNHYIIEGFENLLNSTTNYSFIYILFIIESLNVIFNFIDLSFSKDLFNKFEKMVYSSNLNEKYFSIYFIMKNFDKLIEINPLFKALIEKNHLESSKNEILEYFFGEIENLAVLDKLKLMKRQFKIIGISKDRFYNEYKSYKNEIKELEKKVYLKKFSFLKLLMEKYNIISSKGEFRKKRNTYIIQHDPENLKNPVYQYIIRRLGFFGLNDQIIKSNDIGINYFIIRELFLDDLTNHPDIFYYKKQFWGDNENDLEINSIEGFSLFSDIIHYNYDIDQQYSNINDVIIIEWDLANKPRQGSIVNAYGSQIIIPDQNNPLFHDLKPFELCYCLKIPVKIEGNIIKTINVISKCSFKDAINSISKGMSFIEGFYPLSLVKAVLDKEISPFKANETAVNNANKIFIPKYNQFIKNFREFLFEFINRERDYIFEEIKSDPEKKANQIIILLNLTNELSGLNLPYSKILKKLLSQNVNLQEFKLKFLKEIHIIIKEILEKRNIGNTIVFDLKKMRNTPFSKYSNEILNIRKQEFESGKVCKFQDKAEIWYDVSEIKNTFYGKKFFNILNIGKEISIKPDKFKKFSEFTSKLRLKINLGIKNH
;
A
#
# COMPACT_ATOMS: atom_id res chain seq x y z
N MET A 1 69.77 -8.95 4.59
CA MET A 1 68.33 -9.29 4.53
C MET A 1 67.65 -8.25 3.66
N ILE A 2 67.10 -8.67 2.52
CA ILE A 2 66.48 -7.78 1.53
C ILE A 2 65.24 -7.15 2.18
N LYS A 3 65.20 -5.81 2.25
CA LYS A 3 64.00 -5.06 2.65
C LYS A 3 63.02 -5.10 1.47
N GLU A 4 62.29 -6.19 1.31
CA GLU A 4 61.25 -6.27 0.28
C GLU A 4 60.25 -5.13 0.44
N SER A 5 59.91 -4.47 -0.67
CA SER A 5 58.93 -3.40 -0.65
C SER A 5 57.52 -3.98 -0.44
N LEU A 6 56.64 -3.27 0.29
CA LEU A 6 55.26 -3.73 0.54
C LEU A 6 54.52 -4.14 -0.77
N PRO A 7 54.68 -3.41 -1.90
CA PRO A 7 54.18 -3.86 -3.20
C PRO A 7 54.74 -5.21 -3.67
N GLU A 8 56.04 -5.46 -3.55
CA GLU A 8 56.67 -6.73 -3.96
C GLU A 8 56.10 -7.91 -3.17
N LEU A 9 55.93 -7.76 -1.86
CA LEU A 9 55.34 -8.77 -0.98
C LEU A 9 53.87 -9.06 -1.34
N ILE A 10 53.07 -8.02 -1.61
CA ILE A 10 51.67 -8.20 -2.03
C ILE A 10 51.58 -8.89 -3.39
N ILE A 11 52.46 -8.54 -4.33
CA ILE A 11 52.51 -9.18 -5.65
C ILE A 11 52.96 -10.64 -5.53
N GLY A 12 53.95 -10.93 -4.67
CA GLY A 12 54.44 -12.28 -4.41
C GLY A 12 53.38 -13.17 -3.76
N GLU A 13 52.66 -12.66 -2.76
CA GLU A 13 51.66 -13.44 -2.00
C GLU A 13 50.30 -13.56 -2.71
N PHE A 14 49.84 -12.51 -3.41
CA PHE A 14 48.47 -12.45 -3.94
C PHE A 14 48.37 -12.23 -5.45
N GLY A 15 49.49 -12.06 -6.15
CA GLY A 15 49.56 -11.91 -7.60
C GLY A 15 49.35 -10.49 -8.12
N GLU A 16 50.00 -10.20 -9.26
CA GLU A 16 50.05 -8.87 -9.87
C GLU A 16 48.67 -8.34 -10.31
N LYS A 17 47.79 -9.23 -10.80
CA LYS A 17 46.46 -8.86 -11.31
C LYS A 17 45.58 -8.28 -10.19
N LEU A 18 45.59 -8.90 -9.02
CA LEU A 18 44.77 -8.47 -7.88
C LEU A 18 45.33 -7.17 -7.26
N TYR A 19 46.66 -7.05 -7.21
CA TYR A 19 47.33 -5.80 -6.84
C TYR A 19 46.93 -4.63 -7.74
N LYS A 20 47.02 -4.77 -9.07
CA LYS A 20 46.61 -3.71 -10.02
C LYS A 20 45.15 -3.31 -9.85
N LYS A 21 44.24 -4.27 -9.65
CA LYS A 21 42.82 -3.98 -9.37
C LYS A 21 42.64 -3.18 -8.08
N SER A 22 43.41 -3.50 -7.03
CA SER A 22 43.33 -2.78 -5.75
C SER A 22 43.76 -1.31 -5.87
N LEU A 23 44.75 -0.99 -6.71
CA LEU A 23 45.20 0.39 -6.93
C LEU A 23 44.09 1.26 -7.55
N ILE A 24 43.31 0.68 -8.47
CA ILE A 24 42.18 1.35 -9.14
C ILE A 24 41.01 1.58 -8.16
N PHE A 25 40.87 0.76 -7.12
CA PHE A 25 39.81 0.92 -6.13
C PHE A 25 39.97 2.25 -5.38
N PRO A 26 38.94 3.13 -5.32
CA PRO A 26 39.04 4.45 -4.70
C PRO A 26 39.37 4.40 -3.20
N ASN A 27 40.30 5.25 -2.74
CA ASN A 27 40.69 5.32 -1.32
C ASN A 27 39.52 5.73 -0.42
N ASN A 28 38.70 6.68 -0.86
CA ASN A 28 37.54 7.21 -0.12
C ASN A 28 36.42 6.19 0.08
N LYS A 29 36.51 5.01 -0.54
CA LYS A 29 35.57 3.90 -0.34
C LYS A 29 35.96 3.00 0.83
N ILE A 30 37.14 3.15 1.43
CA ILE A 30 37.54 2.40 2.64
C ILE A 30 37.67 3.38 3.81
N ASN A 31 36.82 3.18 4.81
CA ASN A 31 36.85 3.94 6.06
C ASN A 31 37.40 3.06 7.18
N ILE A 32 38.59 3.36 7.70
CA ILE A 32 39.18 2.66 8.84
C ILE A 32 38.63 3.28 10.11
N ILE A 33 37.79 2.53 10.81
CA ILE A 33 37.05 2.99 12.01
C ILE A 33 37.89 2.83 13.27
N TYR A 34 38.72 1.79 13.29
CA TYR A 34 39.53 1.47 14.45
C TYR A 34 40.86 0.85 14.03
N ILE A 35 41.95 1.29 14.67
CA ILE A 35 43.29 0.74 14.47
C ILE A 35 44.02 0.66 15.82
N ARG A 36 44.53 -0.53 16.14
CA ARG A 36 45.41 -0.81 17.28
C ARG A 36 46.58 -1.64 16.80
N GLU A 37 47.80 -1.28 17.19
CA GLU A 37 49.04 -1.87 16.66
C GLU A 37 49.54 -3.09 17.47
N ASP A 38 49.22 -3.19 18.76
CA ASP A 38 49.61 -4.33 19.61
C ASP A 38 48.54 -4.69 20.66
N PRO A 39 47.93 -5.89 20.59
CA PRO A 39 47.92 -6.76 19.40
C PRO A 39 47.25 -6.04 18.22
N ILE A 40 47.58 -6.45 17.00
CA ILE A 40 47.00 -5.83 15.80
C ILE A 40 45.49 -6.06 15.78
N LYS A 41 44.73 -4.96 15.76
CA LYS A 41 43.28 -4.98 15.53
C LYS A 41 42.88 -3.82 14.63
N ILE A 42 42.31 -4.12 13.48
CA ILE A 42 41.88 -3.15 12.48
C ILE A 42 40.41 -3.43 12.17
N ASN A 43 39.56 -2.41 12.22
CA ASN A 43 38.19 -2.50 11.75
C ASN A 43 37.98 -1.45 10.65
N SER A 44 37.46 -1.89 9.52
CA SER A 44 37.21 -1.07 8.34
C SER A 44 35.79 -1.29 7.83
N ILE A 45 35.17 -0.23 7.34
CA ILE A 45 33.98 -0.29 6.50
C ILE A 45 34.39 0.04 5.06
N ILE A 46 33.93 -0.76 4.10
CA ILE A 46 34.20 -0.63 2.68
C ILE A 46 32.88 -0.43 1.94
N LEU A 47 32.82 0.55 1.03
CA LEU A 47 31.66 0.84 0.21
C LEU A 47 31.90 0.40 -1.23
N ASP A 48 31.24 -0.67 -1.68
CA ASP A 48 31.36 -1.15 -3.06
C ASP A 48 30.05 -1.70 -3.63
N ASN A 49 29.77 -1.40 -4.91
CA ASN A 49 28.54 -1.78 -5.62
C ASN A 49 27.23 -1.52 -4.84
N ASP A 50 27.07 -0.31 -4.29
CA ASP A 50 25.92 0.09 -3.45
C ASP A 50 25.70 -0.80 -2.20
N ARG A 51 26.73 -1.54 -1.77
CA ARG A 51 26.75 -2.36 -0.57
C ARG A 51 27.88 -1.94 0.36
N GLU A 52 27.66 -2.16 1.66
CA GLU A 52 28.62 -1.93 2.72
C GLU A 52 29.20 -3.27 3.17
N PHE A 53 30.53 -3.33 3.26
CA PHE A 53 31.28 -4.50 3.69
C PHE A 53 32.14 -4.15 4.91
N HIS A 54 32.23 -5.07 5.87
CA HIS A 54 33.06 -4.98 7.05
C HIS A 54 34.33 -5.80 6.85
N LEU A 55 35.49 -5.21 7.11
CA LEU A 55 36.77 -5.90 7.15
C LEU A 55 37.36 -5.76 8.56
N ILE A 56 37.65 -6.88 9.22
CA ILE A 56 38.25 -6.91 10.55
C ILE A 56 39.51 -7.77 10.49
N ILE A 57 40.66 -7.21 10.86
CA ILE A 57 41.92 -7.94 11.03
C ILE A 57 42.19 -8.01 12.53
N ASN A 58 42.27 -9.20 13.11
CA ASN A 58 42.41 -9.40 14.55
C ASN A 58 43.45 -10.48 14.87
N GLN A 59 44.65 -10.03 15.23
CA GLN A 59 45.78 -10.90 15.54
C GLN A 59 45.53 -11.76 16.78
N LYS A 60 44.86 -11.24 17.81
CA LYS A 60 44.55 -12.00 19.04
C LYS A 60 43.68 -13.23 18.77
N LYS A 61 42.78 -13.15 17.79
CA LYS A 61 41.93 -14.26 17.37
C LYS A 61 42.53 -15.06 16.22
N ALA A 62 43.71 -14.68 15.72
CA ALA A 62 44.27 -15.15 14.46
C ALA A 62 43.21 -15.17 13.34
N GLU A 63 42.45 -14.08 13.19
CA GLU A 63 41.28 -14.02 12.31
C GLU A 63 41.31 -12.76 11.43
N ILE A 64 41.05 -12.93 10.13
CA ILE A 64 40.66 -11.84 9.23
C ILE A 64 39.25 -12.13 8.76
N PHE A 65 38.31 -11.32 9.24
CA PHE A 65 36.92 -11.40 8.87
C PHE A 65 36.62 -10.41 7.74
N HIS A 66 35.92 -10.85 6.71
CA HIS A 66 35.33 -9.96 5.72
C HIS A 66 34.04 -10.55 5.15
N ASP A 67 33.02 -9.71 4.98
CA ASP A 67 31.68 -10.09 4.50
C ASP A 67 31.48 -9.84 2.99
N CYS A 68 32.55 -9.65 2.22
CA CYS A 68 32.46 -9.52 0.76
C CYS A 68 32.25 -10.88 0.07
N PRO A 69 31.64 -10.90 -1.14
CA PRO A 69 31.35 -12.13 -1.87
C PRO A 69 32.55 -13.07 -2.02
N SER A 70 33.76 -12.54 -2.27
CA SER A 70 34.98 -13.35 -2.40
C SER A 70 35.31 -14.15 -1.12
N PHE A 71 35.06 -13.60 0.06
CA PHE A 71 35.29 -14.31 1.33
C PHE A 71 34.22 -15.36 1.63
N LEU A 72 33.00 -15.14 1.12
CA LEU A 72 31.84 -16.02 1.27
C LEU A 72 31.89 -17.22 0.31
N ILE A 73 32.19 -16.96 -0.96
CA ILE A 73 32.03 -17.92 -2.07
C ILE A 73 33.16 -18.96 -2.07
N HIS A 74 34.42 -18.54 -1.93
CA HIS A 74 35.57 -19.42 -2.10
C HIS A 74 35.87 -20.27 -0.86
N SER A 75 36.14 -21.56 -1.04
CA SER A 75 36.51 -22.48 0.05
C SER A 75 38.01 -22.43 0.39
N LEU A 76 38.87 -22.18 -0.59
CA LEU A 76 40.33 -22.11 -0.43
C LEU A 76 40.79 -20.76 0.12
N LYS A 77 41.70 -20.78 1.10
CA LYS A 77 42.22 -19.58 1.78
C LYS A 77 42.83 -18.55 0.81
N GLU A 78 43.61 -19.00 -0.16
CA GLU A 78 44.27 -18.16 -1.16
C GLU A 78 43.27 -17.46 -2.11
N LYS A 79 42.11 -18.08 -2.36
CA LYS A 79 41.06 -17.55 -3.24
C LYS A 79 40.10 -16.59 -2.52
N LYS A 80 40.09 -16.58 -1.19
CA LYS A 80 39.27 -15.65 -0.41
C LYS A 80 39.78 -14.21 -0.45
N ILE A 81 41.03 -13.98 -0.87
CA ILE A 81 41.64 -12.64 -0.90
C ILE A 81 40.93 -11.76 -1.91
N CYS A 82 40.49 -10.58 -1.45
CA CYS A 82 39.77 -9.63 -2.30
C CYS A 82 40.56 -8.33 -2.48
N VAL A 83 40.13 -7.53 -3.47
CA VAL A 83 40.69 -6.20 -3.74
C VAL A 83 40.61 -5.28 -2.53
N HIS A 84 39.59 -5.44 -1.67
CA HIS A 84 39.40 -4.60 -0.50
C HIS A 84 40.42 -4.86 0.61
N LEU A 85 40.78 -6.12 0.86
CA LEU A 85 41.81 -6.47 1.85
C LEU A 85 43.16 -5.86 1.44
N ILE A 86 43.57 -6.06 0.18
CA ILE A 86 44.83 -5.49 -0.32
C ILE A 86 44.79 -3.96 -0.24
N LYS A 87 43.69 -3.35 -0.66
CA LYS A 87 43.54 -1.90 -0.59
C LYS A 87 43.60 -1.39 0.85
N ALA A 88 42.99 -2.09 1.80
CA ALA A 88 43.09 -1.74 3.22
C ALA A 88 44.54 -1.86 3.74
N LEU A 89 45.29 -2.89 3.33
CA LEU A 89 46.71 -3.03 3.67
C LEU A 89 47.57 -1.89 3.09
N LEU A 90 47.22 -1.38 1.91
CA LEU A 90 47.89 -0.23 1.30
C LEU A 90 47.56 1.12 1.99
N LEU A 91 46.47 1.20 2.73
CA LEU A 91 46.02 2.42 3.42
C LEU A 91 46.52 2.55 4.86
N ILE A 92 46.95 1.45 5.48
CA ILE A 92 47.52 1.45 6.84
C ILE A 92 49.03 1.74 6.83
N LYS A 93 49.60 1.99 8.01
CA LYS A 93 51.05 2.19 8.14
C LYS A 93 51.81 0.99 7.59
N LYS A 94 52.84 1.25 6.76
CA LYS A 94 53.66 0.22 6.10
C LYS A 94 54.15 -0.88 7.05
N ASN A 95 54.65 -0.52 8.22
CA ASN A 95 55.15 -1.49 9.21
C ASN A 95 54.04 -2.43 9.74
N LEU A 96 52.81 -1.92 9.86
CA LEU A 96 51.66 -2.72 10.30
C LEU A 96 51.20 -3.68 9.20
N ALA A 97 51.15 -3.21 7.96
CA ALA A 97 50.84 -4.05 6.80
C ALA A 97 51.86 -5.18 6.63
N LEU A 98 53.16 -4.87 6.76
CA LEU A 98 54.23 -5.87 6.69
C LEU A 98 54.09 -6.95 7.77
N LYS A 99 53.76 -6.57 9.02
CA LYS A 99 53.50 -7.54 10.10
C LYS A 99 52.29 -8.44 9.81
N ILE A 100 51.20 -7.89 9.26
CA ILE A 100 50.02 -8.68 8.88
C ILE A 100 50.35 -9.66 7.76
N LEU A 101 51.14 -9.22 6.77
CA LEU A 101 51.57 -10.06 5.64
C LEU A 101 52.54 -11.16 6.06
N SER A 102 53.52 -10.86 6.90
CA SER A 102 54.47 -11.88 7.38
C SER A 102 53.81 -12.98 8.21
N ASP A 103 52.71 -12.65 8.90
CA ASP A 103 51.90 -13.61 9.68
C ASP A 103 50.65 -14.09 8.93
N PHE A 104 50.52 -13.81 7.63
CA PHE A 104 49.27 -14.03 6.88
C PHE A 104 48.81 -15.49 6.89
N SER A 105 49.78 -16.42 6.82
CA SER A 105 49.56 -17.86 6.89
C SER A 105 48.88 -18.30 8.20
N ASN A 106 49.06 -17.55 9.29
CA ASN A 106 48.48 -17.84 10.60
C ASN A 106 47.03 -17.34 10.78
N TYR A 107 46.56 -16.42 9.94
CA TYR A 107 45.18 -15.92 10.02
C TYR A 107 44.16 -16.88 9.40
N LYS A 108 43.07 -17.17 10.10
CA LYS A 108 41.87 -17.78 9.52
C LYS A 108 41.05 -16.71 8.81
N LEU A 109 40.69 -16.95 7.55
CA LEU A 109 39.82 -16.05 6.78
C LEU A 109 38.36 -16.45 6.96
N THR A 110 37.60 -15.61 7.65
CA THR A 110 36.20 -15.85 8.03
C THR A 110 35.26 -14.81 7.40
N SER A 111 33.98 -15.14 7.33
CA SER A 111 32.88 -14.27 6.89
C SER A 111 31.67 -14.51 7.80
N GLU A 112 30.57 -13.77 7.64
CA GLU A 112 29.37 -13.95 8.46
C GLU A 112 28.87 -15.42 8.38
N ASP A 113 29.03 -16.19 9.47
CA ASP A 113 28.89 -17.68 9.47
C ASP A 113 27.80 -18.23 10.43
N PHE A 114 26.77 -17.46 10.79
CA PHE A 114 25.66 -18.04 11.56
C PHE A 114 24.68 -18.81 10.64
N GLY A 115 25.16 -19.91 10.06
CA GLY A 115 24.35 -21.00 9.53
C GLY A 115 24.39 -21.24 8.03
N SER A 116 25.50 -21.03 7.31
CA SER A 116 25.58 -21.23 5.84
C SER A 116 24.84 -22.48 5.32
N LYS A 117 25.10 -23.67 5.87
CA LYS A 117 24.35 -24.89 5.50
C LYS A 117 22.86 -24.87 5.88
N LYS A 118 22.50 -24.32 7.05
CA LYS A 118 21.10 -24.19 7.50
C LYS A 118 20.33 -23.14 6.70
N LYS A 119 21.00 -22.07 6.28
CA LYS A 119 20.48 -20.97 5.47
C LYS A 119 20.28 -21.39 4.02
N SER A 120 21.24 -22.11 3.44
CA SER A 120 21.06 -22.77 2.13
C SER A 120 19.86 -23.71 2.17
N LYS A 121 19.79 -24.61 3.17
CA LYS A 121 18.63 -25.50 3.37
C LYS A 121 17.30 -24.73 3.53
N ASN A 122 17.28 -23.67 4.33
CA ASN A 122 16.07 -22.86 4.51
C ASN A 122 15.66 -22.15 3.21
N TYR A 123 16.60 -21.62 2.44
CA TYR A 123 16.29 -21.01 1.15
C TYR A 123 15.83 -22.03 0.12
N ILE A 124 16.36 -23.25 0.13
CA ILE A 124 15.86 -24.36 -0.70
C ILE A 124 14.42 -24.74 -0.31
N LEU A 125 14.12 -24.79 1.00
CA LEU A 125 12.75 -25.05 1.47
C LEU A 125 11.79 -23.92 1.04
N LEU A 126 12.21 -22.66 1.21
CA LEU A 126 11.44 -21.50 0.77
C LEU A 126 11.24 -21.50 -0.74
N SER A 127 12.27 -21.82 -1.52
CA SER A 127 12.13 -21.88 -2.98
C SER A 127 11.14 -22.96 -3.41
N ASN A 128 11.20 -24.14 -2.80
CA ASN A 128 10.27 -25.22 -3.10
C ASN A 128 8.83 -24.84 -2.78
N SER A 129 8.61 -24.21 -1.62
CA SER A 129 7.30 -23.68 -1.26
C SER A 129 6.80 -22.63 -2.26
N CYS A 130 7.67 -21.74 -2.75
CA CYS A 130 7.30 -20.76 -3.78
C CYS A 130 6.90 -21.44 -5.10
N PHE A 131 7.62 -22.48 -5.53
CA PHE A 131 7.28 -23.25 -6.73
C PHE A 131 5.97 -24.03 -6.57
N GLU A 132 5.65 -24.53 -5.38
CA GLU A 132 4.35 -25.17 -5.08
C GLU A 132 3.17 -24.18 -5.18
N THR A 133 3.43 -22.88 -5.03
CA THR A 133 2.43 -21.81 -5.11
C THR A 133 2.49 -21.01 -6.42
N ASP A 134 3.13 -21.52 -7.48
CA ASP A 134 3.32 -20.84 -8.78
C ASP A 134 4.04 -19.47 -8.72
N ASN A 135 4.76 -19.19 -7.62
CA ASN A 135 5.56 -17.97 -7.48
C ASN A 135 7.02 -18.21 -7.92
N CYS A 136 7.19 -18.50 -9.20
CA CYS A 136 8.44 -19.04 -9.75
C CYS A 136 9.61 -18.04 -9.70
N VAL A 137 9.38 -16.75 -9.91
CA VAL A 137 10.43 -15.72 -9.84
C VAL A 137 11.01 -15.60 -8.43
N GLU A 138 10.14 -15.61 -7.41
CA GLU A 138 10.60 -15.55 -6.02
C GLU A 138 11.28 -16.86 -5.61
N GLY A 139 10.77 -18.00 -6.08
CA GLY A 139 11.42 -19.31 -5.94
C GLY A 139 12.85 -19.32 -6.48
N LEU A 140 13.06 -18.84 -7.71
CA LEU A 140 14.39 -18.68 -8.30
C LEU A 140 15.27 -17.73 -7.47
N SER A 141 14.75 -16.60 -6.99
CA SER A 141 15.49 -15.69 -6.12
C SER A 141 16.02 -16.38 -4.85
N TYR A 142 15.20 -17.24 -4.22
CA TYR A 142 15.64 -18.02 -3.06
C TYR A 142 16.66 -19.11 -3.43
N LEU A 143 16.50 -19.81 -4.56
CA LEU A 143 17.51 -20.77 -5.04
C LEU A 143 18.86 -20.10 -5.26
N ASN A 144 18.90 -18.93 -5.90
CA ASN A 144 20.14 -18.18 -6.09
C ASN A 144 20.79 -17.82 -4.74
N LYS A 145 20.00 -17.38 -3.75
CA LYS A 145 20.48 -17.10 -2.38
C LYS A 145 20.97 -18.36 -1.64
N ALA A 146 20.58 -19.55 -2.08
CA ALA A 146 21.02 -20.81 -1.48
C ALA A 146 22.44 -21.22 -1.90
N ILE A 147 23.00 -20.59 -2.95
CA ILE A 147 24.39 -20.77 -3.39
C ILE A 147 25.31 -19.98 -2.45
N ILE A 148 25.91 -20.67 -1.49
CA ILE A 148 26.73 -20.05 -0.43
C ILE A 148 28.21 -20.44 -0.54
N ASN A 149 28.56 -21.54 -1.21
CA ASN A 149 29.94 -21.94 -1.48
C ASN A 149 30.10 -22.52 -2.89
N GLN A 150 31.33 -22.56 -3.44
CA GLN A 150 31.62 -23.14 -4.77
C GLN A 150 31.68 -24.69 -4.80
N SER A 151 31.71 -25.34 -3.64
CA SER A 151 31.94 -26.80 -3.51
C SER A 151 30.65 -27.63 -3.44
N GLU A 152 29.51 -27.02 -3.13
CA GLU A 152 28.21 -27.68 -2.90
C GLU A 152 27.07 -26.91 -3.60
N CYS A 153 27.29 -26.40 -4.83
CA CYS A 153 26.31 -25.60 -5.57
C CYS A 153 25.77 -26.24 -6.86
N GLU A 154 26.35 -27.34 -7.34
CA GLU A 154 26.03 -27.95 -8.64
C GLU A 154 24.53 -28.30 -8.76
N SER A 155 23.98 -29.02 -7.78
CA SER A 155 22.56 -29.38 -7.76
C SER A 155 21.61 -28.17 -7.66
N ILE A 156 22.05 -27.08 -7.03
CA ILE A 156 21.25 -25.85 -6.91
C ILE A 156 21.24 -25.10 -8.25
N ILE A 157 22.40 -25.04 -8.92
CA ILE A 157 22.54 -24.44 -10.26
C ILE A 157 21.68 -25.22 -11.25
N GLU A 158 21.80 -26.55 -11.29
CA GLU A 158 21.01 -27.41 -12.16
C GLU A 158 19.50 -27.19 -11.97
N ASN A 159 19.04 -27.21 -10.72
CA ASN A 159 17.64 -26.98 -10.38
C ASN A 159 17.17 -25.58 -10.79
N TYR A 160 18.00 -24.54 -10.60
CA TYR A 160 17.67 -23.18 -11.04
C TYR A 160 17.47 -23.13 -12.56
N LEU A 161 18.43 -23.66 -13.33
CA LEU A 161 18.38 -23.63 -14.79
C LEU A 161 17.15 -24.36 -15.33
N LYS A 162 16.91 -25.57 -14.82
CA LYS A 162 15.75 -26.38 -15.18
C LYS A 162 14.43 -25.66 -14.88
N ARG A 163 14.25 -25.15 -13.65
CA ARG A 163 13.02 -24.45 -13.25
C ARG A 163 12.79 -23.18 -14.05
N ALA A 164 13.83 -22.43 -14.36
CA ALA A 164 13.72 -21.22 -15.17
C ALA A 164 13.26 -21.53 -16.61
N ILE A 165 13.77 -22.61 -17.22
CA ILE A 165 13.33 -23.07 -18.55
C ILE A 165 11.89 -23.57 -18.53
N GLU A 166 11.54 -24.46 -17.59
CA GLU A 166 10.18 -25.01 -17.43
C GLU A 166 9.10 -23.93 -17.33
N ASN A 167 9.46 -22.75 -16.78
CA ASN A 167 8.55 -21.63 -16.55
C ASN A 167 8.72 -20.46 -17.54
N ASN A 168 9.53 -20.61 -18.60
CA ASN A 168 9.81 -19.55 -19.58
C ASN A 168 10.36 -18.24 -18.97
N LEU A 169 11.21 -18.34 -17.95
CA LEU A 169 11.80 -17.20 -17.22
C LEU A 169 13.19 -16.85 -17.77
N TYR A 170 13.27 -16.47 -19.05
CA TYR A 170 14.56 -16.29 -19.74
C TYR A 170 15.34 -15.05 -19.28
N VAL A 171 14.68 -13.99 -18.78
CA VAL A 171 15.39 -12.83 -18.22
C VAL A 171 16.18 -13.25 -16.98
N GLU A 172 15.51 -13.91 -16.04
CA GLU A 172 16.08 -14.45 -14.80
C GLU A 172 17.12 -15.54 -15.07
N PHE A 173 16.90 -16.35 -16.12
CA PHE A 173 17.84 -17.37 -16.57
C PHE A 173 19.19 -16.76 -16.98
N PHE A 174 19.19 -15.80 -17.91
CA PHE A 174 20.44 -15.20 -18.39
C PHE A 174 21.10 -14.28 -17.35
N GLU A 175 20.32 -13.58 -16.52
CA GLU A 175 20.88 -12.80 -15.41
C GLU A 175 21.60 -13.72 -14.40
N PHE A 176 21.03 -14.89 -14.11
CA PHE A 176 21.65 -15.88 -13.24
C PHE A 176 22.94 -16.45 -13.82
N LEU A 177 22.96 -16.81 -15.11
CA LEU A 177 24.17 -17.26 -15.79
C LEU A 177 25.29 -16.22 -15.70
N LYS A 178 24.97 -14.96 -16.02
CA LYS A 178 25.91 -13.84 -15.87
C LYS A 178 26.43 -13.73 -14.43
N THR A 179 25.54 -13.80 -13.45
CA THR A 179 25.90 -13.70 -12.02
C THR A 179 26.82 -14.85 -11.61
N CYS A 180 26.60 -16.07 -12.10
CA CYS A 180 27.46 -17.21 -11.83
C CYS A 180 28.88 -16.99 -12.39
N ILE A 181 28.98 -16.46 -13.61
CA ILE A 181 30.26 -16.13 -14.25
C ILE A 181 31.01 -15.04 -13.46
N GLU A 182 30.31 -13.98 -13.06
CA GLU A 182 30.88 -12.89 -12.25
C GLU A 182 31.36 -13.35 -10.86
N ASN A 183 30.75 -14.43 -10.35
CA ASN A 183 31.12 -15.09 -9.08
C ASN A 183 32.12 -16.24 -9.25
N GLU A 184 32.79 -16.32 -10.41
CA GLU A 184 33.81 -17.34 -10.71
C GLU A 184 33.32 -18.79 -10.58
N LEU A 185 32.04 -19.06 -10.89
CA LEU A 185 31.42 -20.39 -10.88
C LEU A 185 31.44 -21.09 -12.26
N ILE A 186 32.26 -20.60 -13.20
CA ILE A 186 32.26 -21.02 -14.62
C ILE A 186 32.48 -22.52 -14.75
N ASP A 187 33.47 -23.09 -14.05
CA ASP A 187 33.81 -24.52 -14.14
C ASP A 187 32.65 -25.44 -13.73
N ARG A 188 31.81 -24.97 -12.80
CA ARG A 188 30.59 -25.68 -12.36
C ARG A 188 29.47 -25.50 -13.38
N LEU A 189 29.33 -24.29 -13.91
CA LEU A 189 28.32 -23.93 -14.91
C LEU A 189 28.48 -24.74 -16.21
N LEU A 190 29.72 -24.92 -16.67
CA LEU A 190 30.02 -25.62 -17.94
C LEU A 190 29.57 -27.08 -17.95
N GLN A 191 29.38 -27.71 -16.78
CA GLN A 191 28.79 -29.06 -16.68
C GLN A 191 27.34 -29.11 -17.18
N PHE A 192 26.64 -27.98 -17.13
CA PHE A 192 25.23 -27.83 -17.50
C PHE A 192 25.05 -27.12 -18.84
N ASN A 193 26.03 -27.20 -19.75
CA ASN A 193 26.00 -26.50 -21.03
C ASN A 193 24.75 -26.83 -21.87
N HIS A 194 24.20 -28.03 -21.75
CA HIS A 194 22.96 -28.42 -22.44
C HIS A 194 21.77 -27.55 -22.05
N TYR A 195 21.60 -27.19 -20.77
CA TYR A 195 20.55 -26.25 -20.34
C TYR A 195 20.79 -24.84 -20.87
N ILE A 196 22.04 -24.41 -21.00
CA ILE A 196 22.37 -23.09 -21.56
C ILE A 196 21.97 -23.02 -23.04
N ILE A 197 22.27 -24.07 -23.80
CA ILE A 197 21.88 -24.20 -25.20
C ILE A 197 20.36 -24.23 -25.30
N GLU A 198 19.67 -25.09 -24.54
CA GLU A 198 18.21 -25.18 -24.50
C GLU A 198 17.55 -23.83 -24.16
N GLY A 199 18.06 -23.13 -23.15
CA GLY A 199 17.58 -21.80 -22.77
C GLY A 199 17.76 -20.76 -23.88
N PHE A 200 18.86 -20.86 -24.65
CA PHE A 200 19.09 -20.02 -25.81
C PHE A 200 18.13 -20.32 -26.96
N GLU A 201 17.92 -21.59 -27.28
CA GLU A 201 16.97 -22.02 -28.31
C GLU A 201 15.53 -21.59 -27.99
N ASN A 202 15.11 -21.80 -26.75
CA ASN A 202 13.78 -21.41 -26.30
C ASN A 202 13.60 -19.90 -26.25
N LEU A 203 14.65 -19.13 -25.92
CA LEU A 203 14.64 -17.68 -26.05
C LEU A 203 14.37 -17.26 -27.51
N LEU A 204 15.09 -17.83 -28.49
CA LEU A 204 14.90 -17.49 -29.90
C LEU A 204 13.46 -17.77 -30.37
N ASN A 205 12.80 -18.78 -29.80
CA ASN A 205 11.40 -19.11 -30.09
C ASN A 205 10.39 -18.19 -29.38
N SER A 206 10.79 -17.50 -28.33
CA SER A 206 9.92 -16.66 -27.51
C SER A 206 10.27 -15.16 -27.58
N THR A 207 11.23 -14.76 -28.41
CA THR A 207 11.74 -13.37 -28.50
C THR A 207 10.64 -12.34 -28.80
N THR A 208 9.61 -12.72 -29.56
CA THR A 208 8.45 -11.88 -29.87
C THR A 208 7.53 -11.63 -28.69
N ASN A 209 7.54 -12.51 -27.67
CA ASN A 209 6.66 -12.44 -26.51
C ASN A 209 7.17 -11.47 -25.44
N TYR A 210 8.41 -11.00 -25.55
CA TYR A 210 9.01 -10.06 -24.60
C TYR A 210 8.80 -8.61 -25.03
N SER A 211 8.69 -7.71 -24.06
CA SER A 211 8.83 -6.29 -24.36
C SER A 211 10.29 -5.97 -24.74
N PHE A 212 10.49 -4.98 -25.62
CA PHE A 212 11.82 -4.66 -26.15
C PHE A 212 12.87 -4.39 -25.05
N ILE A 213 12.47 -3.79 -23.92
CA ILE A 213 13.41 -3.54 -22.80
C ILE A 213 13.96 -4.84 -22.19
N TYR A 214 13.17 -5.91 -22.12
CA TYR A 214 13.65 -7.20 -21.62
C TYR A 214 14.61 -7.87 -22.60
N ILE A 215 14.40 -7.69 -23.91
CA ILE A 215 15.38 -8.11 -24.92
C ILE A 215 16.72 -7.39 -24.71
N LEU A 216 16.70 -6.07 -24.46
CA LEU A 216 17.93 -5.32 -24.16
C LEU A 216 18.64 -5.83 -22.91
N PHE A 217 17.91 -6.18 -21.84
CA PHE A 217 18.48 -6.75 -20.61
C PHE A 217 19.10 -8.13 -20.84
N ILE A 218 18.41 -9.00 -21.60
CA ILE A 218 18.92 -10.31 -21.97
C ILE A 218 20.23 -10.14 -22.76
N ILE A 219 20.27 -9.22 -23.73
CA ILE A 219 21.48 -8.90 -24.49
C ILE A 219 22.64 -8.46 -23.58
N GLU A 220 22.40 -7.61 -22.58
CA GLU A 220 23.45 -7.20 -21.63
C GLU A 220 23.99 -8.39 -20.83
N SER A 221 23.14 -9.34 -20.46
CA SER A 221 23.56 -10.57 -19.77
C SER A 221 24.40 -11.46 -20.69
N LEU A 222 23.94 -11.65 -21.93
CA LEU A 222 24.61 -12.44 -22.95
C LEU A 222 26.00 -11.89 -23.32
N ASN A 223 26.19 -10.57 -23.30
CA ASN A 223 27.50 -9.94 -23.53
C ASN A 223 28.59 -10.42 -22.59
N VAL A 224 28.23 -10.78 -21.35
CA VAL A 224 29.17 -11.37 -20.39
C VAL A 224 29.35 -12.85 -20.71
N ILE A 225 28.24 -13.55 -20.95
CA ILE A 225 28.18 -15.00 -21.13
C ILE A 225 29.01 -15.48 -22.34
N PHE A 226 28.89 -14.83 -23.50
CA PHE A 226 29.58 -15.27 -24.73
C PHE A 226 31.10 -15.11 -24.73
N ASN A 227 31.66 -14.45 -23.72
CA ASN A 227 33.11 -14.45 -23.53
C ASN A 227 33.63 -15.79 -22.98
N PHE A 228 32.75 -16.62 -22.42
CA PHE A 228 33.13 -17.83 -21.69
C PHE A 228 32.48 -19.13 -22.21
N ILE A 229 31.43 -19.03 -23.03
CA ILE A 229 30.71 -20.18 -23.58
C ILE A 229 31.09 -20.42 -25.03
N ASP A 230 31.21 -21.69 -25.41
CA ASP A 230 31.40 -22.12 -26.79
C ASP A 230 30.14 -21.86 -27.63
N LEU A 231 30.31 -21.21 -28.77
CA LEU A 231 29.22 -20.84 -29.67
C LEU A 231 28.96 -21.88 -30.77
N SER A 232 29.64 -23.03 -30.77
CA SER A 232 29.48 -24.07 -31.80
C SER A 232 28.02 -24.48 -32.06
N PHE A 233 27.17 -24.48 -31.03
CA PHE A 233 25.72 -24.75 -31.14
C PHE A 233 24.97 -23.76 -32.06
N SER A 234 25.50 -22.56 -32.31
CA SER A 234 24.88 -21.58 -33.18
C SER A 234 24.81 -22.03 -34.65
N LYS A 235 25.61 -23.03 -35.02
CA LYS A 235 25.58 -23.64 -36.36
C LYS A 235 24.20 -24.20 -36.67
N ASP A 236 23.59 -24.91 -35.72
CA ASP A 236 22.29 -25.55 -35.87
C ASP A 236 21.14 -24.52 -35.86
N LEU A 237 21.42 -23.31 -35.37
CA LEU A 237 20.48 -22.19 -35.30
C LEU A 237 20.58 -21.22 -36.49
N PHE A 238 21.44 -21.52 -37.48
CA PHE A 238 21.66 -20.64 -38.64
C PHE A 238 20.35 -20.24 -39.35
N ASN A 239 19.50 -21.21 -39.71
CA ASN A 239 18.23 -20.96 -40.39
C ASN A 239 17.26 -20.11 -39.56
N LYS A 240 17.36 -20.18 -38.22
CA LYS A 240 16.54 -19.36 -37.33
C LYS A 240 17.05 -17.92 -37.33
N PHE A 241 18.36 -17.72 -37.23
CA PHE A 241 18.97 -16.40 -37.34
C PHE A 241 18.69 -15.74 -38.69
N GLU A 242 18.77 -16.50 -39.79
CA GLU A 242 18.40 -16.01 -41.12
C GLU A 242 16.99 -15.43 -41.14
N LYS A 243 16.00 -16.18 -40.64
CA LYS A 243 14.62 -15.69 -40.55
C LYS A 243 14.47 -14.45 -39.65
N MET A 244 15.14 -14.44 -38.50
CA MET A 244 15.04 -13.34 -37.54
C MET A 244 15.63 -12.03 -38.07
N VAL A 245 16.73 -12.08 -38.82
CA VAL A 245 17.37 -10.88 -39.41
C VAL A 245 16.44 -10.16 -40.39
N TYR A 246 15.60 -10.90 -41.11
CA TYR A 246 14.63 -10.34 -42.06
C TYR A 246 13.19 -10.27 -41.51
N SER A 247 13.01 -10.52 -40.21
CA SER A 247 11.68 -10.48 -39.58
C SER A 247 11.12 -9.05 -39.59
N SER A 248 9.79 -8.91 -39.69
CA SER A 248 9.12 -7.64 -39.44
C SER A 248 9.06 -7.27 -37.95
N ASN A 249 9.29 -8.24 -37.06
CA ASN A 249 9.31 -7.99 -35.63
C ASN A 249 10.64 -7.37 -35.20
N LEU A 250 10.58 -6.16 -34.61
CA LEU A 250 11.77 -5.43 -34.17
C LEU A 250 12.60 -6.20 -33.13
N ASN A 251 11.99 -6.96 -32.20
CA ASN A 251 12.74 -7.71 -31.20
C ASN A 251 13.62 -8.79 -31.85
N GLU A 252 13.05 -9.57 -32.76
CA GLU A 252 13.76 -10.65 -33.46
C GLU A 252 14.89 -10.08 -34.32
N LYS A 253 14.57 -9.04 -35.12
CA LYS A 253 15.52 -8.35 -35.99
C LYS A 253 16.66 -7.73 -35.18
N TYR A 254 16.34 -7.01 -34.11
CA TYR A 254 17.33 -6.35 -33.26
C TYR A 254 18.24 -7.37 -32.57
N PHE A 255 17.66 -8.40 -31.95
CA PHE A 255 18.42 -9.43 -31.23
C PHE A 255 19.38 -10.16 -32.18
N SER A 256 18.89 -10.60 -33.33
CA SER A 256 19.68 -11.35 -34.31
C SER A 256 20.82 -10.51 -34.91
N ILE A 257 20.54 -9.29 -35.37
CA ILE A 257 21.56 -8.36 -35.88
C ILE A 257 22.62 -8.11 -34.80
N TYR A 258 22.20 -7.81 -33.58
CA TYR A 258 23.13 -7.56 -32.48
C TYR A 258 24.03 -8.78 -32.19
N PHE A 259 23.42 -9.97 -32.04
CA PHE A 259 24.12 -11.21 -31.72
C PHE A 259 25.18 -11.53 -32.79
N ILE A 260 24.81 -11.43 -34.06
CA ILE A 260 25.70 -11.70 -35.19
C ILE A 260 26.84 -10.69 -35.23
N MET A 261 26.54 -9.39 -35.15
CA MET A 261 27.57 -8.35 -35.19
C MET A 261 28.54 -8.41 -34.01
N LYS A 262 28.05 -8.76 -32.81
CA LYS A 262 28.87 -8.89 -31.62
C LYS A 262 29.87 -10.06 -31.73
N ASN A 263 29.46 -11.16 -32.33
CA ASN A 263 30.23 -12.41 -32.39
C ASN A 263 30.70 -12.77 -33.81
N PHE A 264 30.79 -11.78 -34.70
CA PHE A 264 30.93 -11.98 -36.14
C PHE A 264 32.08 -12.91 -36.52
N ASP A 265 33.29 -12.66 -36.00
CA ASP A 265 34.48 -13.45 -36.33
C ASP A 265 34.31 -14.92 -35.90
N LYS A 266 33.86 -15.15 -34.66
CA LYS A 266 33.61 -16.50 -34.12
C LYS A 266 32.55 -17.25 -34.94
N LEU A 267 31.46 -16.57 -35.31
CA LEU A 267 30.36 -17.19 -36.06
C LEU A 267 30.77 -17.57 -37.48
N ILE A 268 31.61 -16.77 -38.14
CA ILE A 268 32.13 -17.09 -39.48
C ILE A 268 33.07 -18.30 -39.45
N GLU A 269 33.89 -18.43 -38.40
CA GLU A 269 34.73 -19.62 -38.19
C GLU A 269 33.87 -20.89 -38.01
N ILE A 270 32.75 -20.79 -37.29
CA ILE A 270 31.82 -21.90 -37.05
C ILE A 270 31.02 -22.26 -38.31
N ASN A 271 30.49 -21.27 -39.02
CA ASN A 271 29.76 -21.44 -40.27
C ASN A 271 29.95 -20.20 -41.18
N PRO A 272 30.70 -20.33 -42.30
CA PRO A 272 30.96 -19.22 -43.21
C PRO A 272 29.72 -18.52 -43.79
N LEU A 273 28.56 -19.20 -43.79
CA LEU A 273 27.29 -18.63 -44.26
C LEU A 273 26.82 -17.43 -43.42
N PHE A 274 27.27 -17.31 -42.15
CA PHE A 274 26.97 -16.12 -41.33
C PHE A 274 27.46 -14.82 -41.96
N LYS A 275 28.49 -14.88 -42.81
CA LYS A 275 29.00 -13.71 -43.55
C LYS A 275 27.96 -13.11 -44.50
N ALA A 276 27.04 -13.92 -45.01
CA ALA A 276 26.02 -13.51 -45.97
C ALA A 276 24.71 -13.02 -45.31
N LEU A 277 24.50 -13.27 -44.01
CA LEU A 277 23.24 -12.94 -43.34
C LEU A 277 23.01 -11.43 -43.19
N ILE A 278 24.07 -10.64 -43.07
CA ILE A 278 23.97 -9.18 -42.88
C ILE A 278 24.53 -8.47 -44.10
N GLU A 279 23.68 -8.34 -45.12
CA GLU A 279 23.99 -7.52 -46.28
C GLU A 279 24.08 -6.04 -45.89
N LYS A 280 25.03 -5.31 -46.51
CA LYS A 280 25.30 -3.91 -46.18
C LYS A 280 24.07 -2.99 -46.32
N ASN A 281 23.27 -3.21 -47.36
CA ASN A 281 22.06 -2.41 -47.62
C ASN A 281 20.96 -2.70 -46.59
N HIS A 282 20.72 -3.97 -46.28
CA HIS A 282 19.77 -4.38 -45.25
C HIS A 282 20.17 -3.88 -43.87
N LEU A 283 21.47 -3.97 -43.53
CA LEU A 283 21.99 -3.44 -42.28
C LEU A 283 21.75 -1.94 -42.15
N GLU A 284 22.01 -1.16 -43.19
CA GLU A 284 21.81 0.29 -43.13
C GLU A 284 20.32 0.66 -43.03
N SER A 285 19.44 -0.08 -43.73
CA SER A 285 17.99 0.07 -43.57
C SER A 285 17.55 -0.27 -42.13
N SER A 286 18.05 -1.37 -41.57
CA SER A 286 17.73 -1.79 -40.20
C SER A 286 18.24 -0.79 -39.17
N LYS A 287 19.42 -0.19 -39.38
CA LYS A 287 19.93 0.89 -38.51
C LYS A 287 19.01 2.11 -38.50
N ASN A 288 18.45 2.48 -39.65
CA ASN A 288 17.52 3.60 -39.75
C ASN A 288 16.21 3.29 -39.00
N GLU A 289 15.64 2.11 -39.19
CA GLU A 289 14.45 1.65 -38.45
C GLU A 289 14.68 1.63 -36.93
N ILE A 290 15.84 1.14 -36.49
CA ILE A 290 16.23 1.13 -35.07
C ILE A 290 16.38 2.55 -34.52
N LEU A 291 16.91 3.48 -35.31
CA LEU A 291 17.03 4.89 -34.92
C LEU A 291 15.68 5.59 -34.87
N GLU A 292 14.81 5.37 -35.85
CA GLU A 292 13.43 5.87 -35.85
C GLU A 292 12.68 5.37 -34.61
N TYR A 293 12.83 4.08 -34.28
CA TYR A 293 12.29 3.53 -33.03
C TYR A 293 12.88 4.22 -31.79
N PHE A 294 14.20 4.48 -31.75
CA PHE A 294 14.85 5.17 -30.64
C PHE A 294 14.32 6.60 -30.45
N PHE A 295 14.09 7.34 -31.53
CA PHE A 295 13.52 8.68 -31.48
C PHE A 295 12.04 8.65 -31.10
N GLY A 296 11.27 7.72 -31.64
CA GLY A 296 9.89 7.46 -31.20
C GLY A 296 9.81 7.13 -29.70
N GLU A 297 10.79 6.42 -29.14
CA GLU A 297 10.86 6.18 -27.70
C GLU A 297 11.18 7.44 -26.89
N ILE A 298 12.00 8.36 -27.43
CA ILE A 298 12.23 9.69 -26.81
C ILE A 298 10.95 10.52 -26.82
N GLU A 299 10.26 10.59 -27.97
CA GLU A 299 8.97 11.30 -28.11
C GLU A 299 7.91 10.72 -27.16
N ASN A 300 7.92 9.41 -26.95
CA ASN A 300 7.02 8.71 -26.02
C ASN A 300 7.52 8.67 -24.56
N LEU A 301 8.46 9.54 -24.19
CA LEU A 301 9.05 9.70 -22.86
C LEU A 301 9.48 8.37 -22.19
N ALA A 302 10.16 7.50 -22.94
CA ALA A 302 10.62 6.21 -22.46
C ALA A 302 11.63 6.30 -21.31
N VAL A 303 11.64 5.29 -20.44
CA VAL A 303 12.58 5.20 -19.32
C VAL A 303 14.04 5.32 -19.80
N LEU A 304 14.79 6.24 -19.17
CA LEU A 304 16.18 6.52 -19.54
C LEU A 304 17.09 5.29 -19.58
N ASP A 305 16.81 4.26 -18.78
CA ASP A 305 17.58 3.01 -18.77
C ASP A 305 17.44 2.22 -20.08
N LYS A 306 16.24 2.18 -20.68
CA LYS A 306 16.03 1.59 -22.01
C LYS A 306 16.92 2.27 -23.06
N LEU A 307 16.91 3.61 -23.09
CA LEU A 307 17.72 4.39 -24.02
C LEU A 307 19.23 4.26 -23.75
N LYS A 308 19.64 4.15 -22.47
CA LYS A 308 21.05 3.89 -22.10
C LYS A 308 21.52 2.54 -22.64
N LEU A 309 20.68 1.50 -22.55
CA LEU A 309 20.99 0.17 -23.07
C LEU A 309 21.13 0.19 -24.59
N MET A 310 20.14 0.75 -25.31
CA MET A 310 20.20 0.91 -26.77
C MET A 310 21.47 1.65 -27.20
N LYS A 311 21.80 2.77 -26.56
CA LYS A 311 23.03 3.53 -26.83
C LYS A 311 24.31 2.69 -26.67
N ARG A 312 24.40 1.85 -25.64
CA ARG A 312 25.58 0.96 -25.45
C ARG A 312 25.68 -0.04 -26.61
N GLN A 313 24.54 -0.54 -27.05
CA GLN A 313 24.41 -1.58 -28.06
C GLN A 313 24.58 -1.04 -29.50
N PHE A 314 24.21 0.21 -29.75
CA PHE A 314 24.40 0.92 -31.03
C PHE A 314 25.86 0.93 -31.50
N LYS A 315 26.82 0.96 -30.56
CA LYS A 315 28.25 0.86 -30.90
C LYS A 315 28.57 -0.46 -31.61
N ILE A 316 27.94 -1.56 -31.19
CA ILE A 316 28.15 -2.89 -31.76
C ILE A 316 27.40 -3.04 -33.08
N ILE A 317 26.20 -2.46 -33.18
CA ILE A 317 25.41 -2.43 -34.43
C ILE A 317 26.04 -1.50 -35.49
N GLY A 318 26.99 -0.65 -35.11
CA GLY A 318 27.65 0.29 -36.02
C GLY A 318 26.80 1.51 -36.37
N ILE A 319 25.97 1.96 -35.42
CA ILE A 319 25.24 3.23 -35.49
C ILE A 319 26.13 4.33 -34.94
N SER A 320 26.41 5.36 -35.76
CA SER A 320 27.27 6.48 -35.33
C SER A 320 26.63 7.28 -34.20
N LYS A 321 27.45 7.65 -33.22
CA LYS A 321 27.05 8.45 -32.06
C LYS A 321 26.44 9.79 -32.47
N ASP A 322 26.94 10.39 -33.55
CA ASP A 322 26.51 11.72 -34.01
C ASP A 322 25.05 11.72 -34.48
N ARG A 323 24.52 10.56 -34.88
CA ARG A 323 23.14 10.43 -35.37
C ARG A 323 22.09 10.61 -34.27
N PHE A 324 22.38 10.30 -33.00
CA PHE A 324 21.36 10.24 -31.94
C PHE A 324 21.76 10.91 -30.61
N TYR A 325 23.05 11.19 -30.39
CA TYR A 325 23.55 11.55 -29.06
C TYR A 325 23.09 12.92 -28.58
N ASN A 326 22.91 13.89 -29.48
CA ASN A 326 22.45 15.23 -29.13
C ASN A 326 21.01 15.20 -28.61
N GLU A 327 20.12 14.51 -29.31
CA GLU A 327 18.72 14.33 -28.90
C GLU A 327 18.63 13.55 -27.59
N TYR A 328 19.36 12.43 -27.46
CA TYR A 328 19.44 11.68 -26.21
C TYR A 328 19.92 12.55 -25.03
N LYS A 329 20.93 13.40 -25.24
CA LYS A 329 21.46 14.29 -24.20
C LYS A 329 20.44 15.39 -23.84
N SER A 330 19.77 15.96 -24.83
CA SER A 330 18.70 16.94 -24.63
C SER A 330 17.58 16.33 -23.79
N TYR A 331 17.04 15.20 -24.23
CA TYR A 331 16.00 14.45 -23.55
C TYR A 331 16.38 14.07 -22.12
N LYS A 332 17.61 13.57 -21.91
CA LYS A 332 18.11 13.24 -20.57
C LYS A 332 18.11 14.44 -19.63
N ASN A 333 18.50 15.62 -20.11
CA ASN A 333 18.50 16.83 -19.31
C ASN A 333 17.07 17.31 -19.03
N GLU A 334 16.21 17.28 -20.04
CA GLU A 334 14.79 17.64 -19.92
C GLU A 334 14.07 16.79 -18.86
N ILE A 335 14.20 15.47 -18.93
CA ILE A 335 13.60 14.56 -17.93
C ILE A 335 14.15 14.81 -16.53
N LYS A 336 15.46 15.06 -16.40
CA LYS A 336 16.07 15.36 -15.09
C LYS A 336 15.49 16.64 -14.48
N GLU A 337 15.33 17.69 -15.28
CA GLU A 337 14.74 18.96 -14.82
C GLU A 337 13.24 18.82 -14.53
N LEU A 338 12.51 18.04 -15.34
CA LEU A 338 11.11 17.73 -15.10
C LEU A 338 10.93 16.99 -13.76
N GLU A 339 11.73 15.95 -13.52
CA GLU A 339 11.72 15.20 -12.27
C GLU A 339 11.98 16.11 -11.07
N LYS A 340 13.00 16.99 -11.12
CA LYS A 340 13.28 17.96 -10.06
C LYS A 340 12.09 18.86 -9.75
N LYS A 341 11.49 19.48 -10.77
CA LYS A 341 10.30 20.36 -10.61
C LYS A 341 9.13 19.62 -9.97
N VAL A 342 8.92 18.39 -10.39
CA VAL A 342 7.88 17.50 -9.88
C VAL A 342 8.13 17.11 -8.41
N TYR A 343 9.37 16.81 -8.03
CA TYR A 343 9.74 16.60 -6.62
C TYR A 343 9.54 17.85 -5.77
N LEU A 344 9.88 19.04 -6.28
CA LEU A 344 9.63 20.30 -5.57
C LEU A 344 8.13 20.51 -5.30
N LYS A 345 7.28 20.32 -6.32
CA LYS A 345 5.81 20.41 -6.15
C LYS A 345 5.29 19.41 -5.10
N LYS A 346 5.84 18.18 -5.11
CA LYS A 346 5.55 17.17 -4.09
C LYS A 346 5.99 17.63 -2.70
N PHE A 347 7.19 18.18 -2.54
CA PHE A 347 7.70 18.66 -1.27
C PHE A 347 6.86 19.81 -0.72
N SER A 348 6.46 20.76 -1.57
CA SER A 348 5.58 21.86 -1.20
C SER A 348 4.24 21.35 -0.63
N PHE A 349 3.66 20.31 -1.24
CA PHE A 349 2.44 19.69 -0.72
C PHE A 349 2.67 18.94 0.61
N LEU A 350 3.76 18.20 0.76
CA LEU A 350 4.07 17.52 2.01
C LEU A 350 4.35 18.52 3.14
N LYS A 351 5.08 19.61 2.87
CA LYS A 351 5.34 20.69 3.83
C LYS A 351 4.04 21.38 4.26
N LEU A 352 3.13 21.62 3.32
CA LEU A 352 1.81 22.16 3.61
C LEU A 352 0.99 21.25 4.55
N LEU A 353 1.06 19.93 4.37
CA LEU A 353 0.44 18.99 5.30
C LEU A 353 1.12 19.01 6.68
N MET A 354 2.44 19.11 6.73
CA MET A 354 3.18 19.22 7.99
C MET A 354 2.73 20.45 8.79
N GLU A 355 2.67 21.62 8.15
CA GLU A 355 2.25 22.88 8.77
C GLU A 355 0.77 22.84 9.20
N LYS A 356 -0.12 22.38 8.31
CA LYS A 356 -1.57 22.35 8.58
C LYS A 356 -1.95 21.43 9.75
N TYR A 357 -1.21 20.34 9.95
CA TYR A 357 -1.51 19.33 10.97
C TYR A 357 -0.49 19.30 12.11
N ASN A 358 0.27 20.39 12.28
CA ASN A 358 1.22 20.61 13.39
C ASN A 358 2.19 19.44 13.61
N ILE A 359 2.76 18.90 12.53
CA ILE A 359 3.81 17.88 12.62
C ILE A 359 5.06 18.52 13.22
N ILE A 360 5.56 17.93 14.31
CA ILE A 360 6.69 18.48 15.05
C ILE A 360 7.99 17.96 14.41
N SER A 361 8.94 18.86 14.16
CA SER A 361 10.30 18.46 13.80
C SER A 361 10.98 17.82 15.01
N SER A 362 11.49 16.60 14.85
CA SER A 362 11.96 15.77 15.96
C SER A 362 13.31 15.13 15.66
N LYS A 363 14.01 14.63 16.69
CA LYS A 363 15.23 13.84 16.48
C LYS A 363 14.85 12.42 16.08
N GLY A 364 15.34 11.97 14.93
CA GLY A 364 15.06 10.65 14.36
C GLY A 364 16.10 9.57 14.70
N GLU A 365 17.28 9.93 15.23
CA GLU A 365 18.41 9.02 15.43
C GLU A 365 18.70 8.13 14.20
N PHE A 366 19.39 8.68 13.20
CA PHE A 366 19.70 7.99 11.95
C PHE A 366 20.75 6.89 12.15
N ARG A 367 20.31 5.65 12.41
CA ARG A 367 21.20 4.49 12.57
C ARG A 367 21.38 3.76 11.26
N LYS A 368 22.59 3.82 10.70
CA LYS A 368 22.91 3.14 9.45
C LYS A 368 22.89 1.62 9.62
N LYS A 369 22.26 0.93 8.66
CA LYS A 369 22.28 -0.53 8.49
C LYS A 369 22.44 -0.84 7.01
N ARG A 370 23.67 -1.15 6.58
CA ARG A 370 24.03 -1.38 5.17
C ARG A 370 23.66 -0.18 4.29
N ASN A 371 22.77 -0.36 3.31
CA ASN A 371 22.29 0.68 2.38
C ASN A 371 20.98 1.36 2.85
N THR A 372 20.60 1.15 4.10
CA THR A 372 19.39 1.70 4.71
C THR A 372 19.70 2.38 6.04
N TYR A 373 18.82 3.26 6.47
CA TYR A 373 18.80 3.84 7.80
C TYR A 373 17.57 3.34 8.55
N ILE A 374 17.77 3.01 9.82
CA ILE A 374 16.70 2.78 10.79
C ILE A 374 16.57 4.08 11.58
N ILE A 375 15.35 4.60 11.63
CA ILE A 375 15.02 5.89 12.21
C ILE A 375 13.95 5.64 13.27
N GLN A 376 14.22 6.15 14.47
CA GLN A 376 13.26 6.15 15.56
C GLN A 376 12.43 7.44 15.49
N HIS A 377 11.20 7.30 15.03
CA HIS A 377 10.25 8.40 14.96
C HIS A 377 9.77 8.83 16.34
N ASP A 378 9.41 10.11 16.48
CA ASP A 378 8.78 10.62 17.68
C ASP A 378 7.41 9.94 17.94
N PRO A 379 7.14 9.45 19.16
CA PRO A 379 5.91 8.74 19.48
C PRO A 379 4.63 9.56 19.30
N GLU A 380 4.67 10.89 19.49
CA GLU A 380 3.49 11.75 19.28
C GLU A 380 3.23 11.95 17.79
N ASN A 381 4.28 12.12 16.98
CA ASN A 381 4.15 12.14 15.52
C ASN A 381 3.56 10.83 14.99
N LEU A 382 3.96 9.67 15.52
CA LEU A 382 3.42 8.38 15.09
C LEU A 382 1.92 8.20 15.36
N LYS A 383 1.34 8.92 16.33
CA LYS A 383 -0.11 8.93 16.58
C LYS A 383 -0.86 9.74 15.51
N ASN A 384 -0.18 10.61 14.78
CA ASN A 384 -0.78 11.44 13.74
C ASN A 384 -0.82 10.69 12.40
N PRO A 385 -2.01 10.38 11.84
CA PRO A 385 -2.11 9.66 10.56
C PRO A 385 -1.50 10.45 9.39
N VAL A 386 -1.41 11.78 9.48
CA VAL A 386 -0.77 12.63 8.47
C VAL A 386 0.74 12.40 8.44
N TYR A 387 1.37 12.23 9.60
CA TYR A 387 2.79 11.90 9.68
C TYR A 387 3.09 10.57 8.98
N GLN A 388 2.29 9.54 9.29
CA GLN A 388 2.40 8.22 8.66
C GLN A 388 2.21 8.30 7.14
N TYR A 389 1.26 9.11 6.67
CA TYR A 389 1.12 9.40 5.26
C TYR A 389 2.39 10.03 4.68
N ILE A 390 2.93 11.09 5.30
CA ILE A 390 4.13 11.81 4.81
C ILE A 390 5.33 10.86 4.70
N ILE A 391 5.70 10.14 5.77
CA ILE A 391 6.89 9.29 5.77
C ILE A 391 6.81 8.18 4.71
N ARG A 392 5.64 7.57 4.50
CA ARG A 392 5.44 6.58 3.42
C ARG A 392 5.71 7.17 2.04
N ARG A 393 5.29 8.43 1.80
CA ARG A 393 5.54 9.14 0.53
C ARG A 393 7.00 9.52 0.35
N LEU A 394 7.78 9.61 1.41
CA LEU A 394 9.23 9.81 1.33
C LEU A 394 10.00 8.51 1.07
N GLY A 395 9.33 7.35 1.09
CA GLY A 395 9.94 6.05 0.84
C GLY A 395 10.34 5.29 2.09
N PHE A 396 9.81 5.66 3.26
CA PHE A 396 9.93 4.84 4.45
C PHE A 396 9.11 3.54 4.31
N PHE A 397 9.62 2.46 4.91
CA PHE A 397 9.02 1.13 4.88
C PHE A 397 9.41 0.32 6.13
N GLY A 398 8.88 -0.92 6.22
CA GLY A 398 9.14 -1.83 7.33
C GLY A 398 8.16 -1.65 8.49
N LEU A 399 8.45 -2.29 9.63
CA LEU A 399 7.63 -2.16 10.83
C LEU A 399 7.59 -0.70 11.28
N ASN A 400 6.39 -0.14 11.43
CA ASN A 400 6.14 1.26 11.79
C ASN A 400 6.84 2.27 10.86
N ASP A 401 7.10 1.90 9.61
CA ASP A 401 7.72 2.78 8.61
C ASP A 401 9.07 3.38 9.09
N GLN A 402 9.89 2.58 9.79
CA GLN A 402 11.16 3.03 10.40
C GLN A 402 12.39 2.94 9.49
N ILE A 403 12.28 2.28 8.35
CA ILE A 403 13.43 1.99 7.48
C ILE A 403 13.33 2.83 6.21
N ILE A 404 14.44 3.44 5.78
CA ILE A 404 14.52 4.18 4.51
C ILE A 404 15.88 3.92 3.84
N LYS A 405 15.93 3.92 2.51
CA LYS A 405 17.19 3.75 1.76
C LYS A 405 17.99 5.05 1.70
N SER A 406 19.32 4.96 1.67
CA SER A 406 20.19 6.14 1.59
C SER A 406 19.90 7.02 0.36
N ASN A 407 19.54 6.41 -0.78
CA ASN A 407 19.18 7.15 -2.00
C ASN A 407 17.86 7.91 -1.87
N ASP A 408 16.87 7.31 -1.20
CA ASP A 408 15.56 7.94 -0.95
C ASP A 408 15.72 9.11 0.02
N ILE A 409 16.62 9.03 1.00
CA ILE A 409 16.99 10.20 1.82
C ILE A 409 17.65 11.29 0.97
N GLY A 410 18.62 10.94 0.13
CA GLY A 410 19.32 11.93 -0.71
C GLY A 410 18.42 12.65 -1.70
N ILE A 411 17.46 11.95 -2.32
CA ILE A 411 16.47 12.55 -3.22
C ILE A 411 15.48 13.42 -2.44
N ASN A 412 14.97 12.94 -1.31
CA ASN A 412 14.02 13.68 -0.46
C ASN A 412 14.69 14.62 0.57
N TYR A 413 15.96 14.97 0.36
CA TYR A 413 16.80 15.64 1.36
C TYR A 413 16.16 16.91 1.92
N PHE A 414 15.61 17.76 1.06
CA PHE A 414 15.05 19.05 1.46
C PHE A 414 13.84 18.92 2.38
N ILE A 415 12.91 18.00 2.08
CA ILE A 415 11.72 17.79 2.92
C ILE A 415 12.04 16.97 4.19
N ILE A 416 13.03 16.08 4.15
CA ILE A 416 13.48 15.33 5.34
C ILE A 416 14.09 16.27 6.38
N ARG A 417 14.81 17.31 5.95
CA ARG A 417 15.35 18.34 6.86
C ARG A 417 14.28 19.16 7.59
N GLU A 418 13.07 19.24 7.03
CA GLU A 418 11.94 19.88 7.71
C GLU A 418 11.37 18.97 8.82
N LEU A 419 11.44 17.64 8.63
CA LEU A 419 10.90 16.64 9.56
C LEU A 419 11.85 16.31 10.73
N PHE A 420 13.16 16.38 10.49
CA PHE A 420 14.16 15.94 11.45
C PHE A 420 15.16 17.03 11.81
N LEU A 421 15.47 17.12 13.10
CA LEU A 421 16.47 18.05 13.65
C LEU A 421 17.91 17.54 13.49
N ASP A 422 18.10 16.31 13.04
CA ASP A 422 19.41 15.69 12.87
C ASP A 422 20.22 16.33 11.74
N ASP A 423 21.51 16.51 11.96
CA ASP A 423 22.43 16.98 10.93
C ASP A 423 22.83 15.85 9.98
N LEU A 424 22.17 15.81 8.83
CA LEU A 424 22.42 14.82 7.78
C LEU A 424 23.70 15.07 6.97
N THR A 425 24.42 16.18 7.21
CA THR A 425 25.64 16.50 6.46
C THR A 425 26.80 15.55 6.74
N ASN A 426 26.80 14.92 7.92
CA ASN A 426 27.85 13.98 8.34
C ASN A 426 27.68 12.56 7.75
N HIS A 427 26.72 12.36 6.84
CA HIS A 427 26.42 11.07 6.21
C HIS A 427 26.85 11.07 4.73
N PRO A 428 28.03 10.51 4.39
CA PRO A 428 28.62 10.64 3.04
C PRO A 428 27.77 10.03 1.93
N ASP A 429 27.03 8.95 2.21
CA ASP A 429 26.17 8.26 1.25
C ASP A 429 24.91 9.07 0.93
N ILE A 430 24.27 9.67 1.94
CA ILE A 430 23.14 10.59 1.76
C ILE A 430 23.58 11.77 0.89
N PHE A 431 24.72 12.37 1.22
CA PHE A 431 25.25 13.52 0.47
C PHE A 431 25.64 13.16 -0.97
N TYR A 432 26.17 11.96 -1.19
CA TYR A 432 26.44 11.45 -2.54
C TYR A 432 25.18 11.42 -3.40
N TYR A 433 24.09 10.83 -2.90
CA TYR A 433 22.84 10.74 -3.66
C TYR A 433 22.14 12.10 -3.80
N LYS A 434 22.19 12.96 -2.78
CA LYS A 434 21.74 14.36 -2.88
C LYS A 434 22.45 15.07 -4.02
N LYS A 435 23.79 15.07 -4.03
CA LYS A 435 24.62 15.71 -5.04
C LYS A 435 24.40 15.12 -6.44
N GLN A 436 24.18 13.81 -6.54
CA GLN A 436 23.90 13.16 -7.81
C GLN A 436 22.57 13.63 -8.44
N PHE A 437 21.53 13.75 -7.63
CA PHE A 437 20.19 14.14 -8.08
C PHE A 437 20.08 15.66 -8.26
N TRP A 438 20.31 16.41 -7.18
CA TRP A 438 20.14 17.86 -7.09
C TRP A 438 21.33 18.65 -7.68
N GLY A 439 22.56 18.19 -7.47
CA GLY A 439 23.78 18.88 -7.91
C GLY A 439 24.50 19.61 -6.77
N ASP A 440 25.58 20.32 -7.10
CA ASP A 440 26.46 20.99 -6.12
C ASP A 440 25.98 22.41 -5.72
N ASN A 441 25.16 23.05 -6.56
CA ASN A 441 24.79 24.47 -6.42
C ASN A 441 23.46 24.71 -5.68
N GLU A 442 22.87 23.68 -5.09
CA GLU A 442 21.51 23.75 -4.52
C GLU A 442 21.54 23.56 -2.98
N ASN A 443 22.40 24.30 -2.27
CA ASN A 443 22.40 24.28 -0.81
C ASN A 443 21.29 25.15 -0.17
N ASP A 444 20.63 25.99 -0.98
CA ASP A 444 19.67 27.02 -0.52
C ASP A 444 18.24 26.85 -1.09
N LEU A 445 17.89 25.66 -1.60
CA LEU A 445 16.50 25.42 -2.04
C LEU A 445 15.57 25.40 -0.84
N GLU A 446 14.78 26.46 -0.68
CA GLU A 446 13.69 26.55 0.28
C GLU A 446 12.38 26.01 -0.33
N ILE A 447 11.72 25.11 0.40
CA ILE A 447 10.42 24.58 0.00
C ILE A 447 9.34 25.56 0.47
N ASN A 448 8.56 26.11 -0.46
CA ASN A 448 7.43 26.97 -0.15
C ASN A 448 6.13 26.16 -0.04
N SER A 449 5.53 26.10 1.15
CA SER A 449 4.27 25.37 1.37
C SER A 449 3.09 25.92 0.57
N ILE A 450 3.12 27.21 0.19
CA ILE A 450 2.04 27.86 -0.57
C ILE A 450 1.84 27.19 -1.93
N GLU A 451 2.91 26.75 -2.59
CA GLU A 451 2.82 26.07 -3.89
C GLU A 451 2.10 24.72 -3.79
N GLY A 452 2.08 24.13 -2.59
CA GLY A 452 1.38 22.89 -2.27
C GLY A 452 -0.14 23.01 -2.37
N PHE A 453 -0.71 24.21 -2.27
CA PHE A 453 -2.17 24.40 -2.38
C PHE A 453 -2.72 23.97 -3.74
N SER A 454 -1.90 24.07 -4.79
CA SER A 454 -2.26 23.60 -6.14
C SER A 454 -2.61 22.10 -6.18
N LEU A 455 -2.13 21.31 -5.21
CA LEU A 455 -2.39 19.88 -5.10
C LEU A 455 -3.54 19.52 -4.18
N PHE A 456 -4.16 20.49 -3.51
CA PHE A 456 -5.47 20.25 -2.89
C PHE A 456 -6.56 20.21 -3.97
N SER A 457 -7.43 19.20 -3.90
CA SER A 457 -8.56 19.10 -4.82
C SER A 457 -9.60 20.19 -4.49
N ASP A 458 -9.92 21.05 -5.46
CA ASP A 458 -11.02 22.00 -5.34
C ASP A 458 -12.37 21.27 -5.42
N ILE A 459 -13.42 21.83 -4.81
CA ILE A 459 -14.80 21.29 -4.94
C ILE A 459 -15.21 21.45 -6.39
N ILE A 460 -15.18 20.35 -7.14
CA ILE A 460 -15.76 20.33 -8.48
C ILE A 460 -16.86 19.28 -8.47
N HIS A 461 -18.10 19.78 -8.53
CA HIS A 461 -19.30 18.99 -8.76
C HIS A 461 -19.35 18.70 -10.27
N TYR A 462 -18.56 17.74 -10.72
CA TYR A 462 -18.70 17.22 -12.07
C TYR A 462 -19.98 16.40 -12.13
N ASN A 463 -21.03 16.95 -12.74
CA ASN A 463 -22.15 16.16 -13.25
C ASN A 463 -21.79 15.78 -14.69
N TYR A 464 -21.03 14.71 -14.85
CA TYR A 464 -20.89 14.10 -16.17
C TYR A 464 -21.65 12.79 -16.14
N ASP A 465 -22.77 12.74 -16.86
CA ASP A 465 -23.18 11.47 -17.46
C ASP A 465 -21.98 11.01 -18.29
N ILE A 466 -21.44 9.83 -17.96
CA ILE A 466 -20.39 9.21 -18.76
C ILE A 466 -20.89 9.22 -20.20
N ASP A 467 -20.12 9.82 -21.13
CA ASP A 467 -20.48 9.85 -22.55
C ASP A 467 -20.95 8.46 -22.98
N GLN A 468 -22.02 8.38 -23.76
CA GLN A 468 -22.60 7.10 -24.23
C GLN A 468 -21.56 6.16 -24.88
N GLN A 469 -20.45 6.72 -25.36
CA GLN A 469 -19.30 6.02 -25.93
C GLN A 469 -18.54 5.14 -24.91
N TYR A 470 -18.65 5.39 -23.60
CA TYR A 470 -18.03 4.59 -22.52
C TYR A 470 -19.08 3.87 -21.65
N SER A 471 -20.25 3.59 -22.22
CA SER A 471 -21.40 2.97 -21.53
C SER A 471 -21.17 1.52 -21.10
N ASN A 472 -20.17 0.84 -21.63
CA ASN A 472 -19.81 -0.52 -21.21
C ASN A 472 -19.00 -0.49 -19.92
N ILE A 473 -19.63 -0.85 -18.80
CA ILE A 473 -19.01 -0.93 -17.47
C ILE A 473 -17.77 -1.83 -17.46
N ASN A 474 -17.66 -2.80 -18.38
CA ASN A 474 -16.54 -3.74 -18.44
C ASN A 474 -15.23 -3.11 -18.93
N ASP A 475 -15.30 -2.02 -19.69
CA ASP A 475 -14.14 -1.36 -20.31
C ASP A 475 -13.60 -0.21 -19.45
N VAL A 476 -14.32 0.15 -18.38
CA VAL A 476 -14.02 1.28 -17.51
C VAL A 476 -13.71 0.80 -16.09
N ILE A 477 -12.80 1.49 -15.44
CA ILE A 477 -12.42 1.28 -14.04
C ILE A 477 -12.41 2.62 -13.30
N ILE A 478 -12.81 2.60 -12.03
CA ILE A 478 -12.64 3.76 -11.14
C ILE A 478 -11.28 3.68 -10.47
N ILE A 479 -10.50 4.75 -10.54
CA ILE A 479 -9.18 4.80 -9.89
C ILE A 479 -9.16 5.98 -8.93
N GLU A 480 -8.82 5.70 -7.67
CA GLU A 480 -8.37 6.72 -6.73
C GLU A 480 -6.87 6.98 -6.95
N TRP A 481 -6.54 8.21 -7.33
CA TRP A 481 -5.17 8.65 -7.47
C TRP A 481 -4.59 9.10 -6.14
N ASP A 482 -3.31 8.85 -5.95
CA ASP A 482 -2.60 9.10 -4.71
C ASP A 482 -1.23 9.71 -4.99
N LEU A 483 -0.59 10.35 -4.01
CA LEU A 483 0.72 10.96 -4.21
C LEU A 483 1.78 9.86 -4.43
N ALA A 484 2.57 9.99 -5.50
CA ALA A 484 3.58 8.99 -5.81
C ALA A 484 4.77 9.03 -4.83
N ASN A 485 5.21 7.86 -4.34
CA ASN A 485 6.42 7.74 -3.53
C ASN A 485 7.65 8.20 -4.33
N LYS A 486 7.69 7.83 -5.62
CA LYS A 486 8.65 8.32 -6.59
C LYS A 486 7.85 8.76 -7.81
N PRO A 487 7.93 10.03 -8.20
CA PRO A 487 7.38 10.47 -9.47
C PRO A 487 7.94 9.64 -10.63
N ARG A 488 7.11 9.39 -11.64
CA ARG A 488 7.48 8.61 -12.83
C ARG A 488 6.97 9.33 -14.07
N GLN A 489 7.86 9.53 -15.05
CA GLN A 489 7.52 10.21 -16.32
C GLN A 489 6.85 11.57 -16.09
N GLY A 490 7.32 12.33 -15.10
CA GLY A 490 6.73 13.61 -14.72
C GLY A 490 5.40 13.52 -13.95
N SER A 491 4.82 12.34 -13.78
CA SER A 491 3.62 12.16 -12.97
C SER A 491 3.94 12.17 -11.48
N ILE A 492 3.20 13.00 -10.74
CA ILE A 492 3.27 13.12 -9.28
C ILE A 492 2.25 12.23 -8.57
N VAL A 493 1.33 11.60 -9.33
CA VAL A 493 0.28 10.74 -8.80
C VAL A 493 0.42 9.31 -9.31
N ASN A 494 -0.05 8.35 -8.52
CA ASN A 494 -0.16 6.97 -8.93
C ASN A 494 -1.30 6.25 -8.19
N ALA A 495 -1.63 5.05 -8.65
CA ALA A 495 -2.48 4.12 -7.93
C ALA A 495 -1.76 2.77 -7.79
N TYR A 496 -1.96 2.10 -6.66
CA TYR A 496 -1.32 0.81 -6.38
C TYR A 496 -2.35 -0.31 -6.45
N GLY A 497 -2.08 -1.29 -7.31
CA GLY A 497 -2.72 -2.62 -7.30
C GLY A 497 -1.65 -3.72 -7.27
N SER A 498 -1.82 -4.78 -8.04
CA SER A 498 -0.73 -5.73 -8.34
C SER A 498 0.44 -5.08 -9.10
N GLN A 499 0.20 -3.91 -9.69
CA GLN A 499 1.12 -3.13 -10.51
C GLN A 499 0.97 -1.63 -10.17
N ILE A 500 1.98 -0.83 -10.54
CA ILE A 500 1.97 0.62 -10.36
C ILE A 500 1.26 1.24 -11.55
N ILE A 501 0.17 1.96 -11.31
CA ILE A 501 -0.60 2.63 -12.35
C ILE A 501 -0.29 4.12 -12.34
N ILE A 502 -0.03 4.68 -13.52
CA ILE A 502 0.21 6.11 -13.74
C ILE A 502 -0.72 6.63 -14.84
N PRO A 503 -1.11 7.92 -14.81
CA PRO A 503 -1.91 8.50 -15.87
C PRO A 503 -1.10 8.65 -17.16
N ASP A 504 -1.77 8.56 -18.30
CA ASP A 504 -1.18 8.88 -19.61
C ASP A 504 -0.81 10.36 -19.71
N GLN A 505 0.45 10.65 -20.01
CA GLN A 505 0.98 12.00 -20.19
C GLN A 505 0.37 12.77 -21.35
N ASN A 506 -0.12 12.05 -22.37
CA ASN A 506 -0.78 12.65 -23.51
C ASN A 506 -2.23 13.03 -23.20
N ASN A 507 -2.73 12.64 -22.03
CA ASN A 507 -4.07 12.98 -21.61
C ASN A 507 -4.15 14.46 -21.15
N PRO A 508 -5.17 15.22 -21.57
CA PRO A 508 -5.33 16.61 -21.14
C PRO A 508 -5.39 16.80 -19.61
N LEU A 509 -5.87 15.80 -18.87
CA LEU A 509 -5.97 15.84 -17.41
C LEU A 509 -4.65 15.50 -16.70
N PHE A 510 -3.60 15.05 -17.39
CA PHE A 510 -2.38 14.54 -16.77
C PHE A 510 -1.77 15.50 -15.73
N HIS A 511 -1.64 16.78 -16.09
CA HIS A 511 -1.08 17.81 -15.21
C HIS A 511 -2.08 18.33 -14.16
N ASP A 512 -3.37 18.08 -14.37
CA ASP A 512 -4.48 18.50 -13.52
C ASP A 512 -4.88 17.45 -12.48
N LEU A 513 -4.34 16.23 -12.59
CA LEU A 513 -4.59 15.16 -11.63
C LEU A 513 -3.89 15.44 -10.31
N LYS A 514 -4.67 15.35 -9.24
CA LYS A 514 -4.22 15.63 -7.87
C LYS A 514 -4.36 14.38 -6.98
N PRO A 515 -3.61 14.27 -5.88
CA PRO A 515 -3.83 13.23 -4.89
C PRO A 515 -5.28 13.25 -4.37
N PHE A 516 -5.82 12.06 -4.09
CA PHE A 516 -7.18 11.79 -3.64
C PHE A 516 -8.29 12.08 -4.67
N GLU A 517 -7.97 12.31 -5.94
CA GLU A 517 -8.98 12.43 -6.99
C GLU A 517 -9.46 11.05 -7.44
N LEU A 518 -10.78 10.91 -7.60
CA LEU A 518 -11.40 9.75 -8.21
C LEU A 518 -11.63 10.03 -9.69
N CYS A 519 -11.28 9.08 -10.54
CA CYS A 519 -11.46 9.22 -11.99
C CYS A 519 -12.05 7.96 -12.60
N TYR A 520 -12.83 8.14 -13.67
CA TYR A 520 -13.10 7.08 -14.63
C TYR A 520 -11.91 6.94 -15.56
N CYS A 521 -11.46 5.71 -15.75
CA CYS A 521 -10.28 5.39 -16.54
C CYS A 521 -10.56 4.19 -17.44
N LEU A 522 -9.87 4.11 -18.58
CA LEU A 522 -9.93 2.91 -19.42
C LEU A 522 -9.23 1.75 -18.70
N LYS A 523 -9.87 0.59 -18.68
CA LYS A 523 -9.30 -0.61 -18.05
C LYS A 523 -8.10 -1.15 -18.81
N ILE A 524 -8.10 -0.97 -20.14
CA ILE A 524 -6.99 -1.35 -21.02
C ILE A 524 -5.92 -0.24 -20.93
N PRO A 525 -4.68 -0.58 -20.52
CA PRO A 525 -3.60 0.40 -20.47
C PRO A 525 -3.16 0.80 -21.88
N VAL A 526 -2.81 2.07 -22.05
CA VAL A 526 -2.22 2.62 -23.29
C VAL A 526 -0.81 2.06 -23.50
N LYS A 527 -0.08 1.90 -22.40
CA LYS A 527 1.31 1.40 -22.40
C LYS A 527 1.53 0.54 -21.16
N ILE A 528 2.33 -0.51 -21.33
CA ILE A 528 2.83 -1.31 -20.21
C ILE A 528 4.35 -1.28 -20.28
N GLU A 529 4.99 -0.71 -19.26
CA GLU A 529 6.44 -0.64 -19.17
C GLU A 529 6.97 -1.70 -18.19
N GLY A 530 7.74 -2.65 -18.75
CA GLY A 530 8.08 -3.88 -18.05
C GLY A 530 6.82 -4.69 -17.70
N ASN A 531 6.88 -5.47 -16.62
CA ASN A 531 5.74 -6.21 -16.06
C ASN A 531 5.12 -5.52 -14.84
N ILE A 532 5.45 -4.25 -14.58
CA ILE A 532 5.14 -3.58 -13.29
C ILE A 532 4.39 -2.26 -13.45
N ILE A 533 4.63 -1.48 -14.51
CA ILE A 533 4.05 -0.14 -14.66
C ILE A 533 2.99 -0.16 -15.77
N LYS A 534 1.79 0.34 -15.47
CA LYS A 534 0.71 0.52 -16.43
C LYS A 534 0.38 2.00 -16.58
N THR A 535 0.42 2.47 -17.83
CA THR A 535 -0.05 3.81 -18.19
C THR A 535 -1.50 3.71 -18.63
N ILE A 536 -2.39 4.41 -17.94
CA ILE A 536 -3.83 4.33 -18.17
C ILE A 536 -4.38 5.67 -18.66
N ASN A 537 -5.28 5.62 -19.63
CA ASN A 537 -5.98 6.79 -20.12
C ASN A 537 -7.08 7.21 -19.14
N VAL A 538 -7.08 8.49 -18.77
CA VAL A 538 -8.07 9.07 -17.84
C VAL A 538 -9.22 9.66 -18.66
N ILE A 539 -10.43 9.15 -18.46
CA ILE A 539 -11.60 9.62 -19.20
C ILE A 539 -12.07 10.95 -18.61
N SER A 540 -12.39 10.93 -17.31
CA SER A 540 -12.91 12.11 -16.60
C SER A 540 -12.79 11.95 -15.09
N LYS A 541 -12.86 13.06 -14.36
CA LYS A 541 -12.96 13.07 -12.90
C LYS A 541 -14.37 12.60 -12.48
N CYS A 542 -14.44 11.83 -11.40
CA CYS A 542 -15.65 11.15 -10.92
C CYS A 542 -16.06 11.70 -9.54
N SER A 543 -17.36 11.91 -9.32
CA SER A 543 -17.87 12.28 -7.99
C SER A 543 -18.00 11.06 -7.08
N PHE A 544 -18.01 11.25 -5.75
CA PHE A 544 -18.25 10.13 -4.83
C PHE A 544 -19.60 9.45 -5.07
N LYS A 545 -20.63 10.21 -5.47
CA LYS A 545 -21.96 9.66 -5.75
C LYS A 545 -21.90 8.73 -6.96
N ASP A 546 -21.25 9.18 -8.04
CA ASP A 546 -21.12 8.40 -9.26
C ASP A 546 -20.23 7.18 -9.06
N ALA A 547 -19.14 7.33 -8.30
CA ALA A 547 -18.27 6.21 -7.94
C ALA A 547 -19.04 5.11 -7.19
N ILE A 548 -19.78 5.48 -6.13
CA ILE A 548 -20.60 4.55 -5.35
C ILE A 548 -21.68 3.88 -6.22
N ASN A 549 -22.34 4.67 -7.08
CA ASN A 549 -23.38 4.16 -7.99
C ASN A 549 -22.82 3.21 -9.06
N SER A 550 -21.63 3.50 -9.59
CA SER A 550 -20.97 2.65 -10.59
C SER A 550 -20.45 1.36 -9.97
N ILE A 551 -19.88 1.42 -8.77
CA ILE A 551 -19.45 0.23 -8.02
C ILE A 551 -20.65 -0.63 -7.64
N SER A 552 -21.77 -0.03 -7.25
CA SER A 552 -22.99 -0.78 -6.93
C SER A 552 -23.61 -1.50 -8.13
N LYS A 553 -23.27 -1.07 -9.35
CA LYS A 553 -23.59 -1.75 -10.62
C LYS A 553 -22.52 -2.76 -11.06
N GLY A 554 -21.46 -2.98 -10.28
CA GLY A 554 -20.42 -3.98 -10.55
C GLY A 554 -19.17 -3.45 -11.26
N MET A 555 -18.98 -2.12 -11.37
CA MET A 555 -17.76 -1.56 -11.95
C MET A 555 -16.53 -1.90 -11.09
N SER A 556 -15.43 -2.30 -11.73
CA SER A 556 -14.15 -2.49 -11.05
C SER A 556 -13.58 -1.16 -10.54
N PHE A 557 -12.79 -1.22 -9.47
CA PHE A 557 -12.15 -0.04 -8.91
C PHE A 557 -10.80 -0.34 -8.28
N ILE A 558 -9.97 0.69 -8.11
CA ILE A 558 -8.76 0.72 -7.30
C ILE A 558 -8.97 1.79 -6.23
N GLU A 559 -9.02 1.35 -4.97
CA GLU A 559 -9.20 2.24 -3.82
C GLU A 559 -7.86 2.63 -3.19
N GLY A 560 -7.82 3.82 -2.59
CA GLY A 560 -6.72 4.29 -1.76
C GLY A 560 -7.20 4.57 -0.34
N PHE A 561 -7.68 5.78 -0.11
CA PHE A 561 -8.08 6.31 1.19
C PHE A 561 -9.59 6.39 1.39
N TYR A 562 -10.38 6.51 0.32
CA TYR A 562 -11.83 6.40 0.44
C TYR A 562 -12.21 4.91 0.46
N PRO A 563 -12.96 4.44 1.49
CA PRO A 563 -13.25 3.02 1.66
C PRO A 563 -14.38 2.55 0.72
N LEU A 564 -14.10 2.52 -0.59
CA LEU A 564 -15.04 2.15 -1.64
C LEU A 564 -15.41 0.65 -1.58
N SER A 565 -14.50 -0.19 -1.08
CA SER A 565 -14.73 -1.62 -0.83
C SER A 565 -15.88 -1.88 0.13
N LEU A 566 -16.22 -0.95 1.02
CA LEU A 566 -17.40 -1.07 1.89
C LEU A 566 -18.71 -1.13 1.09
N VAL A 567 -18.78 -0.49 -0.08
CA VAL A 567 -19.96 -0.58 -0.96
C VAL A 567 -20.18 -2.03 -1.39
N LYS A 568 -19.10 -2.68 -1.87
CA LYS A 568 -19.14 -4.07 -2.31
C LYS A 568 -19.42 -5.03 -1.15
N ALA A 569 -18.72 -4.88 -0.04
CA ALA A 569 -18.91 -5.71 1.15
C ALA A 569 -20.35 -5.64 1.70
N VAL A 570 -21.01 -4.48 1.60
CA VAL A 570 -22.44 -4.35 1.99
C VAL A 570 -23.35 -5.06 0.98
N LEU A 571 -23.09 -4.91 -0.33
CA LEU A 571 -23.87 -5.58 -1.37
C LEU A 571 -23.78 -7.10 -1.29
N ASP A 572 -22.57 -7.61 -1.02
CA ASP A 572 -22.25 -9.03 -0.87
C ASP A 572 -22.64 -9.57 0.52
N LYS A 573 -23.18 -8.71 1.41
CA LYS A 573 -23.61 -9.02 2.78
C LYS A 573 -22.50 -9.58 3.69
N GLU A 574 -21.24 -9.27 3.38
CA GLU A 574 -20.08 -9.60 4.22
C GLU A 574 -20.02 -8.71 5.48
N ILE A 575 -20.54 -7.49 5.37
CA ILE A 575 -20.64 -6.53 6.47
C ILE A 575 -22.05 -5.92 6.53
N SER A 576 -22.58 -5.73 7.73
CA SER A 576 -23.85 -5.05 7.90
C SER A 576 -23.71 -3.54 7.60
N PRO A 577 -24.75 -2.87 7.07
CA PRO A 577 -24.68 -1.45 6.73
C PRO A 577 -24.37 -0.56 7.94
N PHE A 578 -24.76 -0.98 9.15
CA PHE A 578 -24.46 -0.25 10.39
C PHE A 578 -22.97 -0.27 10.72
N LYS A 579 -22.35 -1.45 10.66
CA LYS A 579 -20.92 -1.63 10.90
C LYS A 579 -20.09 -0.98 9.79
N ALA A 580 -20.57 -1.00 8.54
CA ALA A 580 -19.95 -0.28 7.44
C ALA A 580 -19.96 1.24 7.65
N ASN A 581 -21.10 1.82 8.05
CA ASN A 581 -21.18 3.25 8.40
C ASN A 581 -20.26 3.60 9.58
N GLU A 582 -20.21 2.76 10.62
CA GLU A 582 -19.29 2.96 11.75
C GLU A 582 -17.83 2.95 11.30
N THR A 583 -17.45 1.98 10.47
CA THR A 583 -16.09 1.85 9.92
C THR A 583 -15.71 3.08 9.10
N ALA A 584 -16.60 3.55 8.22
CA ALA A 584 -16.38 4.76 7.43
C ALA A 584 -16.27 6.02 8.33
N VAL A 585 -17.19 6.19 9.28
CA VAL A 585 -17.19 7.38 10.17
C VAL A 585 -15.98 7.42 11.09
N ASN A 586 -15.48 6.26 11.54
CA ASN A 586 -14.36 6.15 12.47
C ASN A 586 -12.99 6.01 11.78
N ASN A 587 -12.93 6.10 10.45
CA ASN A 587 -11.67 6.03 9.71
C ASN A 587 -10.72 7.18 10.12
N ALA A 588 -9.51 6.85 10.57
CA ALA A 588 -8.52 7.82 11.04
C ALA A 588 -8.06 8.79 9.93
N ASN A 589 -8.04 8.32 8.68
CA ASN A 589 -7.55 9.12 7.56
C ASN A 589 -8.49 10.29 7.22
N LYS A 590 -9.74 10.29 7.71
CA LYS A 590 -10.71 11.38 7.50
C LYS A 590 -10.22 12.77 7.92
N ILE A 591 -9.18 12.82 8.76
CA ILE A 591 -8.59 14.05 9.27
C ILE A 591 -7.95 14.87 8.15
N PHE A 592 -7.33 14.22 7.16
CA PHE A 592 -6.56 14.92 6.14
C PHE A 592 -7.00 14.69 4.70
N ILE A 593 -7.76 13.62 4.44
CA ILE A 593 -8.34 13.37 3.12
C ILE A 593 -9.34 14.50 2.79
N PRO A 594 -9.21 15.15 1.63
CA PRO A 594 -10.16 16.18 1.20
C PRO A 594 -11.60 15.66 1.15
N LYS A 595 -12.56 16.48 1.60
CA LYS A 595 -14.02 16.24 1.41
C LYS A 595 -14.55 14.89 1.92
N TYR A 596 -13.90 14.27 2.91
CA TYR A 596 -14.35 12.99 3.48
C TYR A 596 -15.80 13.04 4.00
N ASN A 597 -16.24 14.19 4.53
CA ASN A 597 -17.64 14.38 4.96
C ASN A 597 -18.65 14.25 3.80
N GLN A 598 -18.28 14.68 2.60
CA GLN A 598 -19.12 14.54 1.41
C GLN A 598 -19.20 13.07 0.97
N PHE A 599 -18.07 12.36 1.04
CA PHE A 599 -18.05 10.90 0.83
C PHE A 599 -19.00 10.20 1.82
N ILE A 600 -18.91 10.50 3.13
CA ILE A 600 -19.78 9.91 4.16
C ILE A 600 -21.26 10.21 3.90
N LYS A 601 -21.58 11.42 3.44
CA LYS A 601 -22.96 11.77 3.08
C LYS A 601 -23.48 10.86 1.95
N ASN A 602 -22.76 10.76 0.85
CA ASN A 602 -23.16 9.96 -0.30
C ASN A 602 -23.17 8.45 0.03
N PHE A 603 -22.24 8.00 0.87
CA PHE A 603 -22.21 6.61 1.36
C PHE A 603 -23.44 6.29 2.22
N ARG A 604 -23.87 7.20 3.10
CA ARG A 604 -25.10 7.03 3.89
C ARG A 604 -26.36 7.00 3.03
N GLU A 605 -26.41 7.78 1.95
CA GLU A 605 -27.51 7.73 0.98
C GLU A 605 -27.59 6.32 0.36
N PHE A 606 -26.46 5.77 -0.11
CA PHE A 606 -26.39 4.38 -0.58
C PHE A 606 -26.83 3.34 0.47
N LEU A 607 -26.34 3.46 1.72
CA LEU A 607 -26.73 2.53 2.78
C LEU A 607 -28.23 2.59 3.08
N PHE A 608 -28.83 3.79 3.04
CA PHE A 608 -30.26 3.96 3.22
C PHE A 608 -31.07 3.28 2.10
N GLU A 609 -30.65 3.43 0.84
CA GLU A 609 -31.26 2.74 -0.29
C GLU A 609 -31.14 1.21 -0.13
N PHE A 610 -29.97 0.71 0.26
CA PHE A 610 -29.76 -0.72 0.51
C PHE A 610 -30.65 -1.26 1.63
N ILE A 611 -30.74 -0.55 2.76
CA ILE A 611 -31.59 -0.94 3.91
C ILE A 611 -33.07 -1.05 3.50
N ASN A 612 -33.55 -0.13 2.67
CA ASN A 612 -34.93 -0.14 2.19
C ASN A 612 -35.21 -1.29 1.20
N ARG A 613 -34.21 -1.71 0.43
CA ARG A 613 -34.31 -2.83 -0.51
C ARG A 613 -34.23 -4.19 0.20
N GLU A 614 -33.33 -4.34 1.18
CA GLU A 614 -32.99 -5.61 1.83
C GLU A 614 -33.58 -5.77 3.24
N ARG A 615 -34.86 -5.37 3.43
CA ARG A 615 -35.46 -5.23 4.77
C ARG A 615 -35.43 -6.51 5.62
N ASP A 616 -35.62 -7.68 5.02
CA ASP A 616 -35.58 -8.96 5.75
C ASP A 616 -34.18 -9.24 6.33
N TYR A 617 -33.14 -9.04 5.52
CA TYR A 617 -31.75 -9.17 5.99
C TYR A 617 -31.45 -8.17 7.11
N ILE A 618 -31.89 -6.91 6.98
CA ILE A 618 -31.69 -5.90 8.03
C ILE A 618 -32.40 -6.29 9.33
N PHE A 619 -33.58 -6.89 9.23
CA PHE A 619 -34.32 -7.35 10.40
C PHE A 619 -33.55 -8.42 11.19
N GLU A 620 -32.97 -9.38 10.48
CA GLU A 620 -32.12 -10.43 11.07
C GLU A 620 -30.89 -9.85 11.78
N GLU A 621 -30.28 -8.79 11.25
CA GLU A 621 -29.15 -8.10 11.87
C GLU A 621 -29.54 -7.36 13.17
N ILE A 622 -30.70 -6.68 13.18
CA ILE A 622 -31.10 -5.85 14.32
C ILE A 622 -31.80 -6.63 15.44
N LYS A 623 -32.33 -7.83 15.17
CA LYS A 623 -32.97 -8.66 16.22
C LYS A 623 -32.02 -9.23 17.27
N SER A 624 -30.72 -9.14 17.04
CA SER A 624 -29.66 -9.59 17.97
C SER A 624 -29.68 -8.88 19.32
N ASP A 625 -30.15 -7.63 19.39
CA ASP A 625 -30.27 -6.84 20.64
C ASP A 625 -31.57 -6.01 20.65
N PRO A 626 -32.72 -6.64 20.93
CA PRO A 626 -34.02 -5.98 20.88
C PRO A 626 -34.24 -4.97 22.01
N GLU A 627 -33.44 -5.03 23.09
CA GLU A 627 -33.55 -4.07 24.19
C GLU A 627 -33.03 -2.69 23.78
N LYS A 628 -31.89 -2.64 23.08
CA LYS A 628 -31.33 -1.37 22.59
C LYS A 628 -31.90 -0.94 21.24
N LYS A 629 -32.35 -1.88 20.41
CA LYS A 629 -32.77 -1.61 19.01
C LYS A 629 -34.28 -1.60 18.79
N ALA A 630 -35.11 -1.62 19.85
CA ALA A 630 -36.58 -1.64 19.73
C ALA A 630 -37.16 -0.58 18.79
N ASN A 631 -36.69 0.66 18.90
CA ASN A 631 -37.15 1.76 18.03
C ASN A 631 -36.75 1.55 16.56
N GLN A 632 -35.57 1.00 16.31
CA GLN A 632 -35.09 0.71 14.95
C GLN A 632 -35.93 -0.41 14.32
N ILE A 633 -36.28 -1.44 15.11
CA ILE A 633 -37.19 -2.52 14.67
C ILE A 633 -38.58 -1.95 14.33
N ILE A 634 -39.13 -1.07 15.17
CA ILE A 634 -40.43 -0.42 14.92
C ILE A 634 -40.40 0.41 13.63
N ILE A 635 -39.31 1.16 13.40
CA ILE A 635 -39.12 1.94 12.17
C ILE A 635 -39.02 0.99 10.97
N LEU A 636 -38.22 -0.08 11.05
CA LEU A 636 -38.08 -1.07 9.98
C LEU A 636 -39.40 -1.79 9.67
N LEU A 637 -40.32 -1.90 10.62
CA LEU A 637 -41.66 -2.46 10.42
C LEU A 637 -42.69 -1.43 9.88
N ASN A 638 -42.28 -0.18 9.68
CA ASN A 638 -43.15 0.96 9.36
C ASN A 638 -44.29 1.16 10.40
N LEU A 639 -44.01 0.89 11.68
CA LEU A 639 -45.01 0.90 12.75
C LEU A 639 -45.08 2.20 13.56
N THR A 640 -44.16 3.14 13.35
CA THR A 640 -44.06 4.38 14.14
C THR A 640 -45.40 5.15 14.21
N ASN A 641 -46.10 5.24 13.08
CA ASN A 641 -47.41 5.90 13.03
C ASN A 641 -48.54 5.03 13.60
N GLU A 642 -48.52 3.72 13.33
CA GLU A 642 -49.54 2.77 13.80
C GLU A 642 -49.54 2.64 15.33
N LEU A 643 -48.38 2.80 15.98
CA LEU A 643 -48.22 2.73 17.44
C LEU A 643 -48.32 4.09 18.14
N SER A 644 -48.62 5.15 17.40
CA SER A 644 -48.62 6.51 17.93
C SER A 644 -49.61 6.66 19.11
N GLY A 645 -49.11 7.20 20.23
CA GLY A 645 -49.88 7.37 21.46
C GLY A 645 -49.94 6.14 22.36
N LEU A 646 -49.28 5.04 22.02
CA LEU A 646 -49.07 3.91 22.93
C LEU A 646 -47.68 4.03 23.59
N ASN A 647 -47.64 4.08 24.93
CA ASN A 647 -46.42 4.07 25.73
C ASN A 647 -46.23 2.71 26.40
N LEU A 648 -45.99 1.68 25.59
CA LEU A 648 -45.84 0.29 26.02
C LEU A 648 -44.35 -0.12 26.07
N PRO A 649 -43.99 -1.14 26.87
CA PRO A 649 -42.61 -1.62 26.96
C PRO A 649 -42.22 -2.45 25.73
N TYR A 650 -42.07 -1.81 24.57
CA TYR A 650 -41.85 -2.47 23.28
C TYR A 650 -40.67 -3.42 23.25
N SER A 651 -39.57 -3.12 23.94
CA SER A 651 -38.41 -4.00 24.07
C SER A 651 -38.78 -5.37 24.67
N LYS A 652 -39.63 -5.40 25.69
CA LYS A 652 -40.11 -6.65 26.32
C LYS A 652 -41.00 -7.44 25.38
N ILE A 653 -41.87 -6.74 24.65
CA ILE A 653 -42.80 -7.33 23.67
C ILE A 653 -42.00 -7.98 22.54
N LEU A 654 -41.01 -7.26 21.99
CA LEU A 654 -40.12 -7.76 20.94
C LEU A 654 -39.32 -8.98 21.43
N LYS A 655 -38.73 -8.94 22.62
CA LYS A 655 -37.96 -10.06 23.20
C LYS A 655 -38.78 -11.35 23.32
N LYS A 656 -40.08 -11.24 23.67
CA LYS A 656 -40.99 -12.39 23.73
C LYS A 656 -41.20 -13.03 22.35
N LEU A 657 -41.37 -12.19 21.32
CA LEU A 657 -41.74 -12.62 19.98
C LEU A 657 -40.55 -13.09 19.12
N LEU A 658 -39.34 -12.59 19.39
CA LEU A 658 -38.12 -12.90 18.65
C LEU A 658 -37.57 -14.32 18.87
N SER A 659 -38.21 -15.13 19.71
CA SER A 659 -37.89 -16.54 19.93
C SER A 659 -38.32 -17.46 18.77
N GLN A 660 -38.97 -16.92 17.73
CA GLN A 660 -39.54 -17.67 16.60
C GLN A 660 -38.87 -17.25 15.28
N ASN A 661 -38.50 -18.23 14.45
CA ASN A 661 -38.09 -17.96 13.07
C ASN A 661 -39.34 -17.61 12.24
N VAL A 662 -39.55 -16.31 11.98
CA VAL A 662 -40.65 -15.79 11.17
C VAL A 662 -40.14 -14.67 10.27
N ASN A 663 -40.68 -14.58 9.05
CA ASN A 663 -40.37 -13.49 8.12
C ASN A 663 -40.89 -12.13 8.65
N LEU A 664 -40.39 -11.01 8.10
CA LEU A 664 -40.66 -9.66 8.59
C LEU A 664 -42.16 -9.32 8.64
N GLN A 665 -42.92 -9.77 7.64
CA GLN A 665 -44.35 -9.48 7.53
C GLN A 665 -45.18 -10.27 8.56
N GLU A 666 -44.87 -11.55 8.74
CA GLU A 666 -45.47 -12.37 9.80
C GLU A 666 -45.13 -11.85 11.19
N PHE A 667 -43.88 -11.42 11.39
CA PHE A 667 -43.45 -10.79 12.63
C PHE A 667 -44.24 -9.49 12.90
N LYS A 668 -44.44 -8.64 11.88
CA LYS A 668 -45.26 -7.42 11.99
C LYS A 668 -46.67 -7.74 12.51
N LEU A 669 -47.32 -8.74 11.91
CA LEU A 669 -48.68 -9.14 12.28
C LEU A 669 -48.74 -9.72 13.70
N LYS A 670 -47.80 -10.59 14.07
CA LYS A 670 -47.70 -11.14 15.44
C LYS A 670 -47.46 -10.05 16.47
N PHE A 671 -46.59 -9.09 16.17
CA PHE A 671 -46.31 -7.96 17.04
C PHE A 671 -47.54 -7.08 17.29
N LEU A 672 -48.29 -6.72 16.24
CA LEU A 672 -49.54 -5.97 16.38
C LEU A 672 -50.61 -6.75 17.16
N LYS A 673 -50.69 -8.07 16.94
CA LYS A 673 -51.61 -8.95 17.69
C LYS A 673 -51.26 -8.99 19.18
N GLU A 674 -49.98 -9.08 19.53
CA GLU A 674 -49.52 -9.04 20.91
C GLU A 674 -49.83 -7.69 21.57
N ILE A 675 -49.66 -6.58 20.85
CA ILE A 675 -50.07 -5.26 21.35
C ILE A 675 -51.57 -5.21 21.61
N HIS A 676 -52.40 -5.79 20.73
CA HIS A 676 -53.84 -5.90 20.97
C HIS A 676 -54.16 -6.69 22.24
N ILE A 677 -53.46 -7.79 22.50
CA ILE A 677 -53.62 -8.60 23.72
C ILE A 677 -53.26 -7.78 24.95
N ILE A 678 -52.10 -7.11 24.95
CA ILE A 678 -51.65 -6.28 26.08
C ILE A 678 -52.62 -5.14 26.38
N ILE A 679 -53.15 -4.47 25.35
CA ILE A 679 -54.16 -3.44 25.53
C ILE A 679 -55.39 -4.02 26.22
N LYS A 680 -55.92 -5.16 25.72
CA LYS A 680 -57.08 -5.82 26.33
C LYS A 680 -56.82 -6.21 27.79
N GLU A 681 -55.67 -6.80 28.10
CA GLU A 681 -55.32 -7.15 29.48
C GLU A 681 -55.28 -5.94 30.42
N ILE A 682 -54.77 -4.79 29.95
CA ILE A 682 -54.76 -3.55 30.72
C ILE A 682 -56.20 -3.09 31.01
N LEU A 683 -57.08 -3.18 30.03
CA LEU A 683 -58.49 -2.76 30.14
C LEU A 683 -59.32 -3.72 31.00
N GLU A 684 -59.03 -5.03 30.95
CA GLU A 684 -59.70 -6.06 31.75
C GLU A 684 -59.29 -6.02 33.22
N LYS A 685 -57.99 -5.89 33.53
CA LYS A 685 -57.49 -5.86 34.92
C LYS A 685 -57.93 -4.62 35.69
N ARG A 686 -58.20 -3.51 35.00
CA ARG A 686 -58.67 -2.23 35.57
C ARG A 686 -57.86 -1.72 36.77
N ASN A 687 -56.57 -2.05 36.82
CA ASN A 687 -55.68 -1.57 37.87
C ASN A 687 -55.56 -0.03 37.79
N ILE A 688 -55.66 0.63 38.93
CA ILE A 688 -55.62 2.10 39.05
C ILE A 688 -54.37 2.66 38.37
N GLY A 689 -54.55 3.63 37.46
CA GLY A 689 -53.46 4.33 36.78
C GLY A 689 -52.84 3.60 35.59
N ASN A 690 -53.21 2.35 35.31
CA ASN A 690 -52.63 1.61 34.18
C ASN A 690 -53.00 2.19 32.82
N THR A 691 -54.13 2.91 32.71
CA THR A 691 -54.55 3.57 31.48
C THR A 691 -53.70 4.80 31.11
N ILE A 692 -52.73 5.22 31.93
CA ILE A 692 -51.82 6.35 31.67
C ILE A 692 -50.95 6.13 30.42
N VAL A 693 -50.70 4.87 30.05
CA VAL A 693 -49.89 4.52 28.88
C VAL A 693 -50.53 4.88 27.54
N PHE A 694 -51.80 5.31 27.52
CA PHE A 694 -52.53 5.66 26.31
C PHE A 694 -52.65 7.19 26.11
N ASP A 695 -52.23 7.72 24.98
CA ASP A 695 -52.50 9.09 24.56
C ASP A 695 -53.55 9.10 23.45
N LEU A 696 -54.82 9.23 23.86
CA LEU A 696 -55.97 9.17 22.95
C LEU A 696 -55.93 10.21 21.83
N LYS A 697 -55.29 11.37 22.05
CA LYS A 697 -55.17 12.41 21.01
C LYS A 697 -54.27 11.92 19.87
N LYS A 698 -53.17 11.24 20.21
CA LYS A 698 -52.23 10.66 19.25
C LYS A 698 -52.74 9.35 18.63
N MET A 699 -53.54 8.58 19.37
CA MET A 699 -54.12 7.32 18.90
C MET A 699 -55.26 7.48 17.88
N ARG A 700 -55.81 8.68 17.67
CA ARG A 700 -57.02 8.91 16.86
C ARG A 700 -56.97 8.28 15.46
N ASN A 701 -55.80 8.30 14.82
CA ASN A 701 -55.60 7.78 13.46
C ASN A 701 -54.86 6.44 13.43
N THR A 702 -54.93 5.68 14.53
CA THR A 702 -54.27 4.37 14.66
C THR A 702 -55.30 3.24 14.68
N PRO A 703 -54.89 1.98 14.38
CA PRO A 703 -55.76 0.80 14.53
C PRO A 703 -56.28 0.56 15.96
N PHE A 704 -55.69 1.22 16.95
CA PHE A 704 -56.03 1.10 18.36
C PHE A 704 -57.05 2.14 18.84
N SER A 705 -57.47 3.07 17.98
CA SER A 705 -58.51 4.07 18.28
C SER A 705 -59.84 3.44 18.72
N LYS A 706 -60.13 2.21 18.30
CA LYS A 706 -61.33 1.44 18.71
C LYS A 706 -61.48 1.26 20.22
N TYR A 707 -60.37 1.29 20.98
CA TYR A 707 -60.40 1.16 22.45
C TYR A 707 -60.64 2.50 23.17
N SER A 708 -60.75 3.63 22.45
CA SER A 708 -60.77 4.96 23.07
C SER A 708 -61.92 5.16 24.04
N ASN A 709 -63.12 4.70 23.70
CA ASN A 709 -64.30 4.85 24.56
C ASN A 709 -64.18 4.03 25.84
N GLU A 710 -63.66 2.80 25.74
CA GLU A 710 -63.42 1.94 26.88
C GLU A 710 -62.36 2.53 27.82
N ILE A 711 -61.25 3.04 27.26
CA ILE A 711 -60.21 3.75 28.02
C ILE A 711 -60.78 4.97 28.75
N LEU A 712 -61.62 5.78 28.09
CA LEU A 712 -62.27 6.94 28.71
C LEU A 712 -63.17 6.53 29.89
N ASN A 713 -63.97 5.48 29.71
CA ASN A 713 -64.85 4.97 30.76
C ASN A 713 -64.05 4.47 31.97
N ILE A 714 -62.98 3.70 31.74
CA ILE A 714 -62.12 3.20 32.82
C ILE A 714 -61.44 4.36 33.54
N ARG A 715 -60.88 5.34 32.83
CA ARG A 715 -60.27 6.53 33.45
C ARG A 715 -61.24 7.32 34.33
N LYS A 716 -62.48 7.44 33.89
CA LYS A 716 -63.54 8.06 34.67
C LYS A 716 -63.82 7.25 35.93
N GLN A 717 -64.00 5.94 35.81
CA GLN A 717 -64.23 5.04 36.94
C GLN A 717 -63.06 5.02 37.94
N GLU A 718 -61.82 4.91 37.47
CA GLU A 718 -60.61 5.00 38.29
C GLU A 718 -60.63 6.29 39.14
N PHE A 719 -60.92 7.43 38.51
CA PHE A 719 -60.98 8.71 39.20
C PHE A 719 -62.12 8.79 40.21
N GLU A 720 -63.34 8.39 39.82
CA GLU A 720 -64.54 8.49 40.64
C GLU A 720 -64.55 7.48 41.80
N SER A 721 -63.81 6.37 41.67
CA SER A 721 -63.64 5.38 42.74
C SER A 721 -62.65 5.79 43.82
N GLY A 722 -61.62 6.59 43.47
CA GLY A 722 -60.57 6.98 44.40
C GLY A 722 -61.09 7.91 45.48
N LYS A 723 -60.82 7.60 46.75
CA LYS A 723 -61.33 8.36 47.89
C LYS A 723 -60.45 9.57 48.16
N VAL A 724 -61.06 10.73 48.38
CA VAL A 724 -60.41 11.91 48.96
C VAL A 724 -60.86 12.04 50.39
N CYS A 725 -59.93 11.88 51.34
CA CYS A 725 -60.27 11.95 52.75
C CYS A 725 -60.01 13.35 53.29
N LYS A 726 -61.05 14.03 53.77
CA LYS A 726 -60.94 15.28 54.54
C LYS A 726 -60.51 14.94 55.97
N PHE A 727 -59.46 15.60 56.46
CA PHE A 727 -58.99 15.48 57.85
C PHE A 727 -58.56 16.86 58.39
N GLN A 728 -58.43 16.95 59.71
CA GLN A 728 -58.01 18.17 60.39
C GLN A 728 -56.69 17.91 61.12
N ASP A 729 -55.68 18.74 60.83
CA ASP A 729 -54.36 18.70 61.46
C ASP A 729 -54.04 20.09 62.03
N LYS A 730 -53.78 20.17 63.34
CA LYS A 730 -53.44 21.42 64.06
C LYS A 730 -54.31 22.63 63.69
N ALA A 731 -55.65 22.45 63.72
CA ALA A 731 -56.68 23.44 63.36
C ALA A 731 -56.78 23.82 61.86
N GLU A 732 -55.94 23.31 60.96
CA GLU A 732 -56.09 23.46 59.51
C GLU A 732 -56.78 22.24 58.87
N ILE A 733 -57.64 22.48 57.88
CA ILE A 733 -58.30 21.42 57.09
C ILE A 733 -57.39 20.98 55.95
N TRP A 734 -57.18 19.68 55.81
CA TRP A 734 -56.41 19.08 54.73
C TRP A 734 -57.19 17.99 54.00
N TYR A 735 -56.87 17.79 52.73
CA TYR A 735 -57.47 16.76 51.89
C TYR A 735 -56.41 15.76 51.44
N ASP A 736 -56.51 14.51 51.92
CA ASP A 736 -55.68 13.38 51.49
C ASP A 736 -56.17 12.90 50.13
N VAL A 737 -55.31 13.04 49.13
CA VAL A 737 -55.56 12.77 47.71
C VAL A 737 -54.67 11.64 47.19
N SER A 738 -54.07 10.86 48.11
CA SER A 738 -53.18 9.72 47.83
C SER A 738 -53.72 8.76 46.77
N GLU A 739 -54.99 8.34 46.89
CA GLU A 739 -55.61 7.37 45.99
C GLU A 739 -55.84 7.94 44.59
N ILE A 740 -56.43 9.13 44.49
CA ILE A 740 -56.74 9.76 43.21
C ILE A 740 -55.47 10.17 42.46
N LYS A 741 -54.41 10.57 43.17
CA LYS A 741 -53.13 11.02 42.58
C LYS A 741 -52.55 10.05 41.55
N ASN A 742 -52.77 8.75 41.74
CA ASN A 742 -52.22 7.70 40.88
C ASN A 742 -53.10 7.41 39.64
N THR A 743 -54.31 7.97 39.57
CA THR A 743 -55.20 7.87 38.40
C THR A 743 -54.74 8.79 37.26
N PHE A 744 -55.21 8.55 36.03
CA PHE A 744 -54.88 9.41 34.88
C PHE A 744 -55.27 10.89 35.10
N TYR A 745 -56.53 11.13 35.48
CA TYR A 745 -57.04 12.48 35.67
C TYR A 745 -56.43 13.14 36.90
N GLY A 746 -56.26 12.40 38.01
CA GLY A 746 -55.60 12.91 39.21
C GLY A 746 -54.18 13.39 38.91
N LYS A 747 -53.37 12.57 38.24
CA LYS A 747 -52.01 12.95 37.84
C LYS A 747 -51.98 14.19 36.94
N LYS A 748 -52.93 14.32 36.00
CA LYS A 748 -53.05 15.50 35.13
C LYS A 748 -53.38 16.76 35.92
N PHE A 749 -54.34 16.69 36.84
CA PHE A 749 -54.70 17.84 37.68
C PHE A 749 -53.56 18.25 38.61
N PHE A 750 -52.85 17.30 39.21
CA PHE A 750 -51.70 17.59 40.08
C PHE A 750 -50.57 18.31 39.35
N ASN A 751 -50.32 17.92 38.10
CA ASN A 751 -49.34 18.58 37.25
C ASN A 751 -49.78 20.01 36.88
N ILE A 752 -51.05 20.21 36.51
CA ILE A 752 -51.60 21.55 36.18
C ILE A 752 -51.55 22.48 37.39
N LEU A 753 -51.79 21.95 38.59
CA LEU A 753 -51.84 22.70 39.83
C LEU A 753 -50.48 22.83 40.54
N ASN A 754 -49.39 22.30 39.98
CA ASN A 754 -48.05 22.27 40.57
C ASN A 754 -48.03 21.76 42.03
N ILE A 755 -48.76 20.68 42.30
CA ILE A 755 -48.92 20.10 43.65
C ILE A 755 -47.67 19.28 44.07
N GLY A 756 -46.84 18.85 43.12
CA GLY A 756 -45.61 18.11 43.41
C GLY A 756 -45.85 16.72 44.01
N LYS A 757 -44.98 16.28 44.92
CA LYS A 757 -45.08 14.97 45.59
C LYS A 757 -46.01 14.96 46.80
N GLU A 758 -46.66 16.08 47.12
CA GLU A 758 -47.60 16.18 48.24
C GLU A 758 -48.71 15.12 48.11
N ILE A 759 -49.07 14.53 49.24
CA ILE A 759 -50.11 13.48 49.35
C ILE A 759 -51.40 14.09 49.92
N SER A 760 -51.27 15.24 50.58
CA SER A 760 -52.36 16.03 51.13
C SER A 760 -52.27 17.46 50.62
N ILE A 761 -53.41 18.09 50.33
CA ILE A 761 -53.48 19.45 49.80
C ILE A 761 -54.35 20.37 50.64
N LYS A 762 -53.95 21.65 50.70
CA LYS A 762 -54.69 22.72 51.39
C LYS A 762 -56.04 23.03 50.70
N PRO A 763 -57.01 23.64 51.42
CA PRO A 763 -58.36 23.89 50.91
C PRO A 763 -58.38 24.71 49.61
N ASP A 764 -57.50 25.71 49.47
CA ASP A 764 -57.45 26.56 48.26
C ASP A 764 -57.02 25.77 47.01
N LYS A 765 -56.06 24.84 47.17
CA LYS A 765 -55.63 23.93 46.10
C LYS A 765 -56.74 22.89 45.80
N PHE A 766 -57.41 22.38 46.84
CA PHE A 766 -58.53 21.44 46.68
C PHE A 766 -59.74 22.08 45.99
N LYS A 767 -60.03 23.36 46.24
CA LYS A 767 -61.09 24.11 45.55
C LYS A 767 -60.83 24.19 44.05
N LYS A 768 -59.61 24.57 43.64
CA LYS A 768 -59.20 24.57 42.22
C LYS A 768 -59.23 23.18 41.61
N PHE A 769 -58.81 22.15 42.35
CA PHE A 769 -58.91 20.76 41.94
C PHE A 769 -60.37 20.36 41.68
N SER A 770 -61.28 20.68 42.60
CA SER A 770 -62.72 20.44 42.47
C SER A 770 -63.33 21.17 41.27
N GLU A 771 -62.97 22.42 41.04
CA GLU A 771 -63.39 23.19 39.85
C GLU A 771 -62.94 22.56 38.53
N PHE A 772 -61.74 21.98 38.47
CA PHE A 772 -61.28 21.25 37.28
C PHE A 772 -62.05 19.94 37.07
N THR A 773 -62.37 19.22 38.15
CA THR A 773 -63.15 17.97 38.06
C THR A 773 -64.59 18.22 37.60
N SER A 774 -65.23 19.27 38.10
CA SER A 774 -66.61 19.63 37.73
C SER A 774 -66.71 20.05 36.26
N LYS A 775 -65.73 20.82 35.75
CA LYS A 775 -65.63 21.16 34.32
C LYS A 775 -65.54 19.95 33.40
N LEU A 776 -64.95 18.85 33.89
CA LEU A 776 -64.83 17.59 33.15
C LEU A 776 -65.92 16.56 33.49
N ARG A 777 -66.95 16.95 34.28
CA ARG A 777 -68.03 16.08 34.74
C ARG A 777 -67.54 14.81 35.45
N LEU A 778 -66.47 14.94 36.23
CA LEU A 778 -65.92 13.90 37.09
C LEU A 778 -66.41 14.11 38.53
N LYS A 779 -66.91 13.05 39.18
CA LYS A 779 -67.31 13.09 40.59
C LYS A 779 -66.12 12.81 41.52
N ILE A 780 -65.96 13.61 42.58
CA ILE A 780 -64.99 13.34 43.64
C ILE A 780 -65.68 12.51 44.74
N ASN A 781 -65.11 11.35 45.09
CA ASN A 781 -65.57 10.54 46.21
C ASN A 781 -64.97 11.08 47.53
N LEU A 782 -65.69 11.99 48.17
CA LEU A 782 -65.28 12.61 49.44
C LEU A 782 -65.63 11.72 50.63
N GLY A 783 -64.61 11.34 51.40
CA GLY A 783 -64.76 10.67 52.70
C GLY A 783 -64.21 11.52 53.84
N ILE A 784 -64.59 11.15 55.07
CA ILE A 784 -64.00 11.71 56.29
C ILE A 784 -62.96 10.71 56.80
N LYS A 785 -61.74 11.18 57.07
CA LYS A 785 -60.74 10.39 57.81
C LYS A 785 -61.01 10.63 59.30
N ASN A 786 -61.53 9.63 60.00
CA ASN A 786 -61.55 9.68 61.46
C ASN A 786 -60.15 9.31 61.95
N HIS A 787 -59.61 10.11 62.87
CA HIS A 787 -58.30 9.89 63.50
C HIS A 787 -58.23 8.55 64.20
#